data_AF-A0A2N3NCY8-F1
#
_entry.id   AF-A0A2N3NCY8-F1
#
_cell.length_a   1.000
_cell.length_b   1.000
_cell.length_c   1.000
_cell.angle_alpha   90.00
_cell.angle_beta   90.00
_cell.angle_gamma   90.00
#
_symmetry.space_group_name_H-M   'P 1'
#
loop_
_entity.id
_entity.type
_entity.pdbx_description
1 polymer ?
#
loop_
_entity_poly.entity_id
_entity_poly.type
_entity_poly.pdbx_seq_one_letter_code
_entity_poly.pdbx_strand_id
1 'polypeptide(L)'
;MTSHVEIVTTPTADTAGATLYVHFDKRRYLIGRLSEGVQRAFNQRKMAASSLEQIFVTGEVGWDTVGGMMGLLLTVSDVVAGSREALAEQNRERRAKGRAEITKDVMERLDIHGAENLTYSLATARNFIFRTGMPFRTYELLEDRRLTNGDVLDPDWEDDCLRVWKVPLYKQSPSKRRRRDDDGNAGSEESSQSSHKRQNSQERRALSDLVESMFNSNWRLDALVPSKLHKVVLPAKIFVRGDNGSIQRYTGPLPGDAENVPDIDVLVREPWPATRVHTLPQTHQSSQSMCYLVKNHSRRGKFKANVAKELGVKPSDNKKLVDGQTVPGKDGPVTPDMVLEPPIKGNGFVVIDIPDPVYIDSFLSRPEWTNAELMDGVGVIYWILGKDLISAPEVQAFIRERPNLKHIMLTPDTCPDMIAFESHANLTAKLQRIDPDRFPPLWYNNATPKLGTSVAPFLPGRTGKRVKTMPQLQIEDVGIVDFCNPAEAASKINDDVLELATMALAKVSDSKFQLWLAENERDIPNRDAEITPLGTGSALPSKYRNVSATLIRIPGYGSYLLDCGENTLGQMRRAYGYEETAQILSELRCIFISHMHADHHLGTMSVIAAWQKESQGKSVLSICCTDYMRRFIEEYSQVQPVNFANIRFYGDDHSDINYTKEFEQGDPSGLTKLERVRVDHCKSAHAGILTWSSGLKIAYSGDCRPSNAFAEKAKGATLLIHEATFEDDKAGDAQAKKHSTMSEALGVAEKMQAKRVLLTHFSQRYAKLPASEDKGAEDAAAEDKPVNDRVVLNAFDQMRVKLGDFRKAEAFLPAILKLLEEDSK
;
A
#
# COMPACT_ATOMS: atom_id res chain seq x y z
N MET A 1 22.67 -7.17 -23.22
CA MET A 1 22.14 -6.72 -21.93
C MET A 1 22.05 -5.21 -21.95
N THR A 2 20.84 -4.74 -22.18
CA THR A 2 20.45 -3.35 -22.01
C THR A 2 19.99 -3.15 -20.57
N SER A 3 20.22 -1.96 -20.02
CA SER A 3 19.75 -1.58 -18.69
C SER A 3 19.03 -0.25 -18.80
N HIS A 4 17.85 -0.16 -18.19
CA HIS A 4 17.04 1.05 -18.18
C HIS A 4 16.59 1.34 -16.76
N VAL A 5 16.51 2.62 -16.44
CA VAL A 5 15.90 3.15 -15.22
C VAL A 5 14.63 3.87 -15.65
N GLU A 6 13.49 3.40 -15.17
CA GLU A 6 12.17 3.96 -15.48
C GLU A 6 11.55 4.58 -14.24
N ILE A 7 11.04 5.80 -14.34
CA ILE A 7 10.31 6.43 -13.23
C ILE A 7 8.92 5.78 -13.11
N VAL A 8 8.65 5.11 -11.99
CA VAL A 8 7.38 4.43 -11.69
C VAL A 8 6.34 5.41 -11.17
N THR A 9 6.74 6.19 -10.18
CA THR A 9 5.90 7.19 -9.51
C THR A 9 6.68 8.49 -9.38
N THR A 10 5.95 9.59 -9.42
CA THR A 10 6.42 10.93 -9.05
C THR A 10 5.57 11.43 -7.89
N PRO A 11 6.04 12.42 -7.11
CA PRO A 11 5.23 13.03 -6.06
C PRO A 11 3.93 13.61 -6.62
N THR A 12 2.80 13.03 -6.23
CA THR A 12 1.43 13.46 -6.55
C THR A 12 0.54 13.19 -5.34
N ALA A 13 -0.72 13.64 -5.35
CA ALA A 13 -1.67 13.27 -4.31
C ALA A 13 -1.92 11.74 -4.25
N ASP A 14 -1.80 11.03 -5.37
CA ASP A 14 -1.98 9.57 -5.46
C ASP A 14 -0.77 8.76 -4.99
N THR A 15 0.43 9.32 -5.16
CA THR A 15 1.72 8.69 -4.87
C THR A 15 2.68 9.75 -4.34
N ALA A 16 2.72 9.94 -3.01
CA ALA A 16 3.48 11.05 -2.42
C ALA A 16 5.01 10.95 -2.64
N GLY A 17 5.52 9.74 -2.85
CA GLY A 17 6.93 9.45 -3.04
C GLY A 17 7.29 9.04 -4.48
N ALA A 18 8.57 9.19 -4.81
CA ALA A 18 9.12 8.81 -6.11
C ALA A 18 9.80 7.45 -6.05
N THR A 19 9.53 6.61 -7.06
CA THR A 19 10.08 5.26 -7.18
C THR A 19 10.64 5.04 -8.58
N LEU A 20 11.82 4.43 -8.66
CA LEU A 20 12.52 4.05 -9.89
C LEU A 20 12.52 2.54 -10.05
N TYR A 21 12.21 2.07 -11.25
CA TYR A 21 12.28 0.67 -11.64
C TYR A 21 13.46 0.46 -12.57
N VAL A 22 14.47 -0.23 -12.07
CA VAL A 22 15.66 -0.60 -12.85
C VAL A 22 15.42 -1.96 -13.44
N HIS A 23 15.53 -2.09 -14.76
CA HIS A 23 15.27 -3.35 -15.42
C HIS A 23 16.32 -3.73 -16.45
N PHE A 24 16.67 -5.01 -16.42
CA PHE A 24 17.53 -5.69 -17.37
C PHE A 24 16.70 -6.63 -18.23
N ASP A 25 17.33 -7.56 -18.95
CA ASP A 25 16.58 -8.56 -19.72
C ASP A 25 15.86 -9.56 -18.78
N LYS A 26 16.49 -9.92 -17.65
CA LYS A 26 15.99 -10.96 -16.72
C LYS A 26 15.70 -10.51 -15.28
N ARG A 27 16.39 -9.48 -14.79
CA ARG A 27 16.29 -9.02 -13.39
C ARG A 27 15.63 -7.65 -13.27
N ARG A 28 14.98 -7.39 -12.13
CA ARG A 28 14.32 -6.11 -11.82
C ARG A 28 14.67 -5.66 -10.40
N TYR A 29 14.83 -4.36 -10.25
CA TYR A 29 15.17 -3.70 -8.99
C TYR A 29 14.24 -2.50 -8.79
N LEU A 30 13.91 -2.20 -7.55
CA LEU A 30 13.16 -1.01 -7.17
C LEU A 30 14.04 -0.10 -6.32
N ILE A 31 14.11 1.19 -6.62
CA ILE A 31 14.91 2.17 -5.87
C ILE A 31 14.09 3.43 -5.62
N GLY A 32 13.97 3.88 -4.37
CA GLY A 32 13.25 5.11 -4.04
C GLY A 32 12.35 4.97 -2.80
N ARG A 33 11.32 5.81 -2.71
CA ARG A 33 10.33 5.81 -1.62
C ARG A 33 9.13 4.92 -1.97
N LEU A 34 8.92 3.87 -1.19
CA LEU A 34 7.76 2.97 -1.27
C LEU A 34 6.52 3.54 -0.55
N SER A 35 6.12 4.75 -0.94
CA SER A 35 4.95 5.43 -0.39
C SER A 35 3.63 4.72 -0.75
N GLU A 36 2.55 5.08 -0.05
CA GLU A 36 1.20 4.59 -0.35
C GLU A 36 0.85 4.79 -1.84
N GLY A 37 0.19 3.80 -2.44
CA GLY A 37 -0.22 3.84 -3.85
C GLY A 37 0.80 3.24 -4.84
N VAL A 38 2.04 2.94 -4.42
CA VAL A 38 3.06 2.32 -5.30
C VAL A 38 2.58 0.98 -5.88
N GLN A 39 1.96 0.11 -5.08
CA GLN A 39 1.41 -1.16 -5.59
C GLN A 39 0.29 -0.95 -6.62
N ARG A 40 -0.57 0.05 -6.42
CA ARG A 40 -1.63 0.40 -7.38
C ARG A 40 -1.04 0.97 -8.67
N ALA A 41 0.07 1.71 -8.58
CA ALA A 41 0.78 2.21 -9.75
C ALA A 41 1.37 1.07 -10.59
N PHE A 42 1.90 0.02 -9.96
CA PHE A 42 2.32 -1.20 -10.66
C PHE A 42 1.17 -1.85 -11.44
N ASN A 43 -0.01 -1.95 -10.82
CA ASN A 43 -1.21 -2.49 -11.46
C ASN A 43 -1.69 -1.62 -12.63
N GLN A 44 -1.79 -0.30 -12.44
CA GLN A 44 -2.18 0.67 -13.47
C GLN A 44 -1.27 0.58 -14.70
N ARG A 45 0.04 0.41 -14.47
CA ARG A 45 1.07 0.42 -15.51
C ARG A 45 1.45 -0.97 -16.01
N LYS A 46 0.79 -2.03 -15.50
CA LYS A 46 1.05 -3.44 -15.84
C LYS A 46 2.53 -3.83 -15.65
N MET A 47 3.15 -3.34 -14.59
CA MET A 47 4.56 -3.60 -14.30
C MET A 47 4.74 -4.97 -13.63
N ALA A 48 5.80 -5.68 -14.02
CA ALA A 48 6.06 -7.03 -13.52
C ALA A 48 6.66 -7.00 -12.10
N ALA A 49 5.80 -7.21 -11.10
CA ALA A 49 6.19 -7.35 -9.71
C ALA A 49 6.89 -8.71 -9.42
N SER A 50 6.54 -9.76 -10.17
CA SER A 50 7.05 -11.13 -9.99
C SER A 50 8.53 -11.33 -10.32
N SER A 51 9.17 -10.33 -10.92
CA SER A 51 10.59 -10.38 -11.31
C SER A 51 11.46 -9.43 -10.47
N LEU A 52 10.89 -8.80 -9.43
CA LEU A 52 11.63 -7.99 -8.48
C LEU A 52 12.53 -8.88 -7.61
N GLU A 53 13.83 -8.61 -7.56
CA GLU A 53 14.74 -9.38 -6.70
C GLU A 53 15.27 -8.55 -5.54
N GLN A 54 15.36 -7.24 -5.73
CA GLN A 54 15.98 -6.31 -4.79
C GLN A 54 15.19 -5.01 -4.74
N ILE A 55 15.03 -4.48 -3.53
CA ILE A 55 14.45 -3.17 -3.25
C ILE A 55 15.46 -2.34 -2.47
N PHE A 56 15.73 -1.12 -2.90
CA PHE A 56 16.59 -0.15 -2.24
C PHE A 56 15.78 1.06 -1.82
N VAL A 57 15.31 1.07 -0.57
CA VAL A 57 14.51 2.15 0.01
C VAL A 57 15.39 3.37 0.26
N THR A 58 15.04 4.53 -0.31
CA THR A 58 15.72 5.81 -0.06
C THR A 58 15.03 6.59 1.06
N GLY A 59 15.68 7.64 1.56
CA GLY A 59 15.06 8.54 2.53
C GLY A 59 15.14 8.03 3.97
N GLU A 60 14.43 8.72 4.87
CA GLU A 60 14.18 8.24 6.22
C GLU A 60 13.12 7.13 6.21
N VAL A 61 13.31 6.08 7.02
CA VAL A 61 12.26 5.07 7.20
C VAL A 61 11.16 5.64 8.09
N GLY A 62 10.15 6.23 7.45
CA GLY A 62 8.88 6.70 8.02
C GLY A 62 7.69 6.21 7.20
N TRP A 63 6.46 6.40 7.66
CA TRP A 63 5.25 5.94 6.94
C TRP A 63 5.07 6.66 5.59
N ASP A 64 5.50 7.92 5.50
CA ASP A 64 5.53 8.68 4.25
C ASP A 64 6.42 8.02 3.17
N THR A 65 7.45 7.28 3.60
CA THR A 65 8.44 6.66 2.73
C THR A 65 8.20 5.17 2.51
N VAL A 66 7.67 4.44 3.49
CA VAL A 66 7.44 2.98 3.40
C VAL A 66 5.99 2.54 3.60
N GLY A 67 5.02 3.46 3.66
CA GLY A 67 3.61 3.13 3.91
C GLY A 67 2.96 2.21 2.87
N GLY A 68 3.45 2.21 1.63
CA GLY A 68 3.03 1.27 0.58
C GLY A 68 3.86 -0.02 0.51
N MET A 69 4.93 -0.15 1.33
CA MET A 69 5.80 -1.31 1.34
C MET A 69 5.03 -2.57 1.73
N MET A 70 4.25 -2.51 2.81
CA MET A 70 3.49 -3.67 3.30
C MET A 70 2.53 -4.20 2.23
N GLY A 71 1.73 -3.32 1.61
CA GLY A 71 0.84 -3.69 0.51
C GLY A 71 1.57 -4.29 -0.68
N LEU A 72 2.70 -3.67 -1.10
CA LEU A 72 3.52 -4.19 -2.18
C LEU A 72 4.05 -5.60 -1.88
N LEU A 73 4.52 -5.88 -0.67
CA LEU A 73 5.03 -7.20 -0.30
C LEU A 73 3.92 -8.27 -0.30
N LEU A 74 2.71 -7.93 0.15
CA LEU A 74 1.55 -8.81 0.06
C LEU A 74 1.22 -9.12 -1.41
N THR A 75 1.20 -8.10 -2.27
CA THR A 75 0.96 -8.25 -3.71
C THR A 75 2.02 -9.13 -4.37
N VAL A 76 3.31 -8.88 -4.11
CA VAL A 76 4.38 -9.71 -4.69
C VAL A 76 4.26 -11.14 -4.20
N SER A 77 3.97 -11.37 -2.91
CA SER A 77 3.76 -12.71 -2.35
C SER A 77 2.64 -13.47 -3.06
N ASP A 78 1.50 -12.82 -3.28
CA ASP A 78 0.34 -13.44 -3.91
C ASP A 78 0.61 -13.74 -5.41
N VAL A 79 1.32 -12.84 -6.10
CA VAL A 79 1.73 -13.04 -7.50
C VAL A 79 2.74 -14.19 -7.63
N VAL A 80 3.72 -14.28 -6.72
CA VAL A 80 4.72 -15.35 -6.71
C VAL A 80 4.05 -16.69 -6.39
N ALA A 81 3.18 -16.74 -5.38
CA ALA A 81 2.43 -17.94 -5.02
C ALA A 81 1.57 -18.44 -6.20
N GLY A 82 0.81 -17.55 -6.84
CA GLY A 82 0.00 -17.89 -8.02
C GLY A 82 0.86 -18.35 -9.21
N SER A 83 2.04 -17.77 -9.41
CA SER A 83 2.99 -18.20 -10.45
C SER A 83 3.52 -19.62 -10.20
N ARG A 84 3.80 -19.97 -8.94
CA ARG A 84 4.24 -21.33 -8.55
C ARG A 84 3.12 -22.35 -8.75
N GLU A 85 1.90 -22.00 -8.35
CA GLU A 85 0.73 -22.87 -8.52
C GLU A 85 0.42 -23.12 -10.01
N ALA A 86 0.43 -22.08 -10.84
CA ALA A 86 0.23 -22.21 -12.27
C ALA A 86 1.31 -23.08 -12.95
N LEU A 87 2.59 -22.92 -12.56
CA LEU A 87 3.68 -23.77 -13.04
C LEU A 87 3.49 -25.23 -12.61
N ALA A 88 3.08 -25.45 -11.36
CA ALA A 88 2.81 -26.79 -10.84
C ALA A 88 1.64 -27.47 -11.59
N GLU A 89 0.56 -26.75 -11.89
CA GLU A 89 -0.55 -27.28 -12.69
C GLU A 89 -0.12 -27.61 -14.12
N GLN A 90 0.60 -26.70 -14.78
CA GLN A 90 1.14 -26.97 -16.12
C GLN A 90 2.05 -28.20 -16.13
N ASN A 91 2.88 -28.39 -15.10
CA ASN A 91 3.74 -29.56 -14.98
C ASN A 91 2.93 -30.84 -14.69
N ARG A 92 1.85 -30.77 -13.89
CA ARG A 92 0.91 -31.89 -13.71
C ARG A 92 0.29 -32.30 -15.05
N GLU A 93 -0.22 -31.36 -15.83
CA GLU A 93 -0.79 -31.64 -17.15
C GLU A 93 0.25 -32.21 -18.12
N ARG A 94 1.47 -31.67 -18.13
CA ARG A 94 2.55 -32.15 -19.00
C ARG A 94 2.97 -33.56 -18.62
N ARG A 95 3.09 -33.86 -17.32
CA ARG A 95 3.35 -35.20 -16.80
C ARG A 95 2.25 -36.18 -17.22
N ALA A 96 0.98 -35.79 -17.12
CA ALA A 96 -0.15 -36.59 -17.58
C ALA A 96 -0.12 -36.85 -19.10
N LYS A 97 0.43 -35.92 -19.89
CA LYS A 97 0.62 -36.03 -21.35
C LYS A 97 1.98 -36.64 -21.74
N GLY A 98 2.77 -37.17 -20.80
CA GLY A 98 4.10 -37.76 -21.06
C GLY A 98 5.15 -36.75 -21.57
N ARG A 99 4.95 -35.45 -21.35
CA ARG A 99 5.86 -34.37 -21.78
C ARG A 99 6.80 -33.98 -20.64
N ALA A 100 8.01 -33.57 -21.00
CA ALA A 100 8.99 -33.04 -20.04
C ALA A 100 8.46 -31.81 -19.30
N GLU A 101 8.77 -31.70 -18.00
CA GLU A 101 8.36 -30.60 -17.15
C GLU A 101 9.02 -29.27 -17.56
N ILE A 102 8.31 -28.18 -17.32
CA ILE A 102 8.80 -26.82 -17.49
C ILE A 102 9.53 -26.44 -16.21
N THR A 103 10.82 -26.14 -16.33
CA THR A 103 11.60 -25.42 -15.30
C THR A 103 11.57 -23.94 -15.64
N LYS A 104 10.90 -23.14 -14.82
CA LYS A 104 10.89 -21.68 -14.94
C LYS A 104 11.48 -21.10 -13.65
N ASP A 105 12.39 -20.15 -13.79
CA ASP A 105 12.89 -19.37 -12.66
C ASP A 105 11.73 -18.58 -12.07
N VAL A 106 11.22 -19.04 -10.93
CA VAL A 106 10.28 -18.29 -10.11
C VAL A 106 11.09 -17.64 -9.01
N MET A 107 10.77 -16.39 -8.67
CA MET A 107 11.44 -15.65 -7.61
C MET A 107 11.58 -16.51 -6.34
N GLU A 108 12.82 -16.67 -5.90
CA GLU A 108 13.15 -17.47 -4.73
C GLU A 108 13.09 -16.63 -3.46
N ARG A 109 13.57 -15.38 -3.51
CA ARG A 109 13.68 -14.45 -2.39
C ARG A 109 13.60 -13.00 -2.88
N LEU A 110 13.12 -12.08 -2.04
CA LEU A 110 13.20 -10.65 -2.26
C LEU A 110 13.97 -9.97 -1.11
N ASP A 111 15.02 -9.23 -1.45
CA ASP A 111 15.85 -8.53 -0.46
C ASP A 111 15.51 -7.03 -0.43
N ILE A 112 15.43 -6.44 0.76
CA ILE A 112 15.05 -5.04 0.98
C ILE A 112 16.16 -4.34 1.75
N HIS A 113 16.75 -3.31 1.14
CA HIS A 113 17.84 -2.51 1.67
C HIS A 113 17.31 -1.14 2.08
N GLY A 114 17.81 -0.59 3.19
CA GLY A 114 17.39 0.73 3.66
C GLY A 114 18.20 1.24 4.84
N ALA A 115 17.75 2.35 5.42
CA ALA A 115 18.24 2.88 6.68
C ALA A 115 17.72 2.05 7.88
N GLU A 116 18.11 2.45 9.09
CA GLU A 116 17.59 1.89 10.33
C GLU A 116 16.04 1.94 10.41
N ASN A 117 15.46 1.06 11.24
CA ASN A 117 14.02 0.83 11.41
C ASN A 117 13.29 0.08 10.29
N LEU A 118 13.92 -0.28 9.18
CA LEU A 118 13.26 -1.04 8.11
C LEU A 118 12.63 -2.35 8.62
N THR A 119 13.40 -3.13 9.38
CA THR A 119 12.98 -4.41 9.97
C THR A 119 11.94 -4.19 11.05
N TYR A 120 12.13 -3.16 11.88
CA TYR A 120 11.20 -2.81 12.94
C TYR A 120 9.83 -2.43 12.37
N SER A 121 9.79 -1.59 11.33
CA SER A 121 8.55 -1.19 10.64
C SER A 121 7.78 -2.41 10.14
N LEU A 122 8.45 -3.40 9.54
CA LEU A 122 7.80 -4.66 9.14
C LEU A 122 7.31 -5.48 10.35
N ALA A 123 8.09 -5.55 11.43
CA ALA A 123 7.74 -6.29 12.64
C ALA A 123 6.48 -5.74 13.34
N THR A 124 6.17 -4.44 13.20
CA THR A 124 4.91 -3.87 13.70
C THR A 124 3.68 -4.53 13.06
N ALA A 125 3.82 -5.09 11.86
CA ALA A 125 2.73 -5.74 11.12
C ALA A 125 2.47 -7.20 11.52
N ARG A 126 3.18 -7.74 12.51
CA ARG A 126 3.09 -9.17 12.94
C ARG A 126 1.68 -9.66 13.29
N ASN A 127 0.77 -8.75 13.63
CA ASN A 127 -0.59 -9.07 14.02
C ASN A 127 -1.57 -9.15 12.83
N PHE A 128 -1.15 -8.74 11.64
CA PHE A 128 -2.02 -8.69 10.46
C PHE A 128 -1.38 -9.12 9.13
N ILE A 129 -0.06 -9.28 9.08
CA ILE A 129 0.64 -9.82 7.91
C ILE A 129 1.13 -11.23 8.19
N PHE A 130 0.69 -12.15 7.33
CA PHE A 130 1.19 -13.51 7.25
C PHE A 130 1.19 -13.98 5.79
N ARG A 131 2.32 -14.54 5.34
CA ARG A 131 2.46 -15.18 4.03
C ARG A 131 3.31 -16.45 4.14
N THR A 132 3.01 -17.42 3.27
CA THR A 132 3.77 -18.66 3.13
C THR A 132 4.57 -18.64 1.84
N GLY A 133 5.83 -19.08 1.89
CA GLY A 133 6.60 -19.38 0.69
C GLY A 133 7.18 -18.15 -0.02
N MET A 134 7.37 -17.02 0.65
CA MET A 134 8.16 -15.93 0.09
C MET A 134 9.16 -15.40 1.13
N PRO A 135 10.42 -15.90 1.14
CA PRO A 135 11.42 -15.31 2.00
C PRO A 135 11.71 -13.87 1.58
N PHE A 136 11.63 -12.98 2.57
CA PHE A 136 12.16 -11.63 2.49
C PHE A 136 13.27 -11.47 3.50
N ARG A 137 14.27 -10.65 3.17
CA ARG A 137 15.29 -10.23 4.12
C ARG A 137 15.49 -8.74 4.06
N THR A 138 15.68 -8.16 5.24
CA THR A 138 15.98 -6.74 5.40
C THR A 138 17.48 -6.55 5.63
N TYR A 139 18.03 -5.51 5.01
CA TYR A 139 19.45 -5.17 5.06
C TYR A 139 19.62 -3.68 5.40
N GLU A 140 19.61 -3.40 6.69
CA GLU A 140 19.84 -2.06 7.25
C GLU A 140 21.34 -1.70 7.22
N LEU A 141 21.66 -0.47 6.84
CA LEU A 141 23.03 0.04 7.00
C LEU A 141 23.20 0.63 8.41
N LEU A 142 23.96 -0.08 9.25
CA LEU A 142 24.14 0.30 10.65
C LEU A 142 25.47 1.04 10.90
N GLU A 143 26.48 0.74 10.10
CA GLU A 143 27.81 1.34 10.22
C GLU A 143 28.32 1.75 8.84
N ASP A 144 28.74 3.00 8.73
CA ASP A 144 29.30 3.57 7.51
C ASP A 144 30.82 3.45 7.50
N ARG A 145 31.32 2.50 6.71
CA ARG A 145 32.75 2.22 6.59
C ARG A 145 33.51 3.37 5.92
N ARG A 146 32.86 4.14 5.03
CA ARG A 146 33.48 5.20 4.23
C ARG A 146 33.70 6.49 4.99
N LEU A 147 32.94 6.72 6.07
CA LEU A 147 33.25 7.78 7.04
C LEU A 147 34.52 7.49 7.85
N THR A 148 34.81 6.22 8.12
CA THR A 148 36.02 5.81 8.86
C THR A 148 37.25 5.67 7.98
N ASN A 149 37.06 5.24 6.73
CA ASN A 149 38.12 5.09 5.74
C ASN A 149 37.57 5.45 4.35
N GLY A 150 37.90 6.65 3.87
CA GLY A 150 37.42 7.17 2.58
C GLY A 150 37.97 6.43 1.35
N ASP A 151 38.97 5.57 1.54
CA ASP A 151 39.58 4.77 0.46
C ASP A 151 38.83 3.46 0.20
N VAL A 152 37.75 3.17 0.93
CA VAL A 152 36.91 1.98 0.69
C VAL A 152 36.06 2.18 -0.56
N LEU A 153 36.52 1.59 -1.67
CA LEU A 153 35.87 1.65 -2.98
C LEU A 153 34.89 0.51 -3.25
N ASP A 154 34.92 -0.55 -2.43
CA ASP A 154 34.06 -1.72 -2.62
C ASP A 154 32.57 -1.36 -2.49
N PRO A 155 31.69 -1.96 -3.31
CA PRO A 155 30.25 -1.79 -3.18
C PRO A 155 29.73 -2.44 -1.88
N ASP A 156 28.64 -1.89 -1.34
CA ASP A 156 27.97 -2.49 -0.17
C ASP A 156 27.11 -3.69 -0.56
N TRP A 157 26.72 -3.76 -1.83
CA TRP A 157 25.98 -4.87 -2.41
C TRP A 157 26.29 -4.97 -3.91
N GLU A 158 26.42 -6.18 -4.43
CA GLU A 158 26.58 -6.43 -5.85
C GLU A 158 25.98 -7.77 -6.30
N ASP A 159 25.55 -7.83 -7.55
CA ASP A 159 25.24 -9.07 -8.28
C ASP A 159 25.89 -9.05 -9.67
N ASP A 160 25.44 -9.89 -10.61
CA ASP A 160 25.97 -9.94 -11.98
C ASP A 160 25.53 -8.76 -12.86
N CYS A 161 24.58 -7.94 -12.42
CA CYS A 161 24.03 -6.81 -13.16
C CYS A 161 24.48 -5.45 -12.57
N LEU A 162 24.39 -5.30 -11.25
CA LEU A 162 24.56 -4.03 -10.54
C LEU A 162 25.58 -4.12 -9.41
N ARG A 163 26.23 -2.98 -9.18
CA ARG A 163 26.98 -2.66 -7.96
C ARG A 163 26.34 -1.44 -7.31
N VAL A 164 26.11 -1.52 -6.00
CA VAL A 164 25.38 -0.51 -5.23
C VAL A 164 26.19 -0.08 -4.01
N TRP A 165 26.36 1.22 -3.87
CA TRP A 165 26.95 1.88 -2.71
C TRP A 165 25.83 2.61 -1.97
N LYS A 166 25.67 2.29 -0.69
CA LYS A 166 24.76 2.95 0.24
C LYS A 166 25.45 4.20 0.79
N VAL A 167 24.79 5.34 0.68
CA VAL A 167 25.33 6.65 1.07
C VAL A 167 24.37 7.28 2.10
N PRO A 168 24.56 7.02 3.40
CA PRO A 168 23.68 7.56 4.44
C PRO A 168 23.99 9.04 4.71
N LEU A 169 22.93 9.83 4.82
CA LEU A 169 22.95 11.20 5.32
C LEU A 169 22.46 11.22 6.77
N TYR A 170 22.98 12.12 7.61
CA TYR A 170 22.65 12.17 9.04
C TYR A 170 22.09 13.55 9.45
N LYS A 171 21.11 13.56 10.38
CA LYS A 171 20.54 14.81 10.97
C LYS A 171 21.57 15.65 11.74
N GLN A 172 22.66 15.04 12.20
CA GLN A 172 23.79 15.72 12.80
C GLN A 172 25.05 15.11 12.22
N SER A 173 25.98 15.95 11.75
CA SER A 173 27.28 15.49 11.26
C SER A 173 27.91 14.59 12.32
N PRO A 174 28.27 13.33 12.00
CA PRO A 174 28.89 12.45 12.96
C PRO A 174 30.18 13.11 13.41
N SER A 175 30.18 13.68 14.63
CA SER A 175 31.38 14.27 15.20
C SER A 175 32.48 13.20 15.11
N LYS A 176 33.63 13.56 14.55
CA LYS A 176 34.82 12.72 14.55
C LYS A 176 34.99 12.23 15.98
N ARG A 177 34.66 10.96 16.25
CA ARG A 177 34.99 10.31 17.51
C ARG A 177 36.51 10.37 17.60
N ARG A 178 37.03 11.38 18.29
CA ARG A 178 38.43 11.44 18.70
C ARG A 178 38.65 10.17 19.51
N ARG A 179 39.39 9.21 18.94
CA ARG A 179 40.16 8.27 19.75
C ARG A 179 41.02 9.15 20.66
N ARG A 180 40.61 9.25 21.92
CA ARG A 180 41.58 9.54 22.98
C ARG A 180 42.41 8.28 23.05
N ASP A 181 43.65 8.37 22.57
CA ASP A 181 44.70 7.49 23.02
C ASP A 181 44.84 7.76 24.52
N ASP A 182 44.21 6.91 25.33
CA ASP A 182 44.38 6.90 26.77
C ASP A 182 45.34 5.76 27.08
N ASP A 183 46.63 6.09 27.06
CA ASP A 183 47.67 5.27 27.67
C ASP A 183 47.44 5.31 29.18
N GLY A 184 46.80 4.24 29.69
CA GLY A 184 46.86 3.84 31.09
C GLY A 184 45.60 4.09 31.92
N ASN A 185 44.67 3.11 31.94
CA ASN A 185 44.30 2.40 33.17
C ASN A 185 43.35 1.23 32.83
N ALA A 186 43.77 -0.01 33.06
CA ALA A 186 42.96 -1.20 32.82
C ALA A 186 42.01 -1.45 33.99
N GLY A 187 40.70 -1.49 33.71
CA GLY A 187 39.72 -2.21 34.52
C GLY A 187 38.49 -1.41 34.96
N SER A 188 37.43 -1.42 34.14
CA SER A 188 36.03 -1.69 34.54
C SER A 188 34.97 -1.22 33.52
N GLU A 189 35.31 -0.44 32.50
CA GLU A 189 34.31 0.12 31.54
C GLU A 189 34.07 -0.70 30.25
N GLU A 190 34.90 -1.69 29.91
CA GLU A 190 34.71 -2.52 28.71
C GLU A 190 33.54 -3.53 28.81
N SER A 191 33.07 -3.84 30.03
CA SER A 191 32.00 -4.83 30.24
C SER A 191 30.59 -4.28 29.94
N SER A 192 30.35 -2.98 30.11
CA SER A 192 29.03 -2.35 29.92
C SER A 192 28.76 -1.99 28.45
N GLN A 193 29.77 -1.53 27.71
CA GLN A 193 29.62 -1.26 26.27
C GLN A 193 29.54 -2.53 25.42
N SER A 194 30.26 -3.60 25.81
CA SER A 194 30.18 -4.89 25.12
C SER A 194 28.86 -5.61 25.38
N SER A 195 28.28 -5.48 26.59
CA SER A 195 26.96 -6.03 26.92
C SER A 195 25.84 -5.30 26.17
N HIS A 196 25.85 -3.96 26.09
CA HIS A 196 24.84 -3.19 25.35
C HIS A 196 24.91 -3.42 23.83
N LYS A 197 26.11 -3.52 23.24
CA LYS A 197 26.26 -3.88 21.82
C LYS A 197 25.80 -5.31 21.54
N ARG A 198 26.08 -6.26 22.44
CA ARG A 198 25.62 -7.65 22.32
C ARG A 198 24.10 -7.77 22.44
N GLN A 199 23.50 -7.09 23.41
CA GLN A 199 22.05 -7.04 23.63
C GLN A 199 21.32 -6.48 22.40
N ASN A 200 21.79 -5.34 21.87
CA ASN A 200 21.25 -4.74 20.65
C ASN A 200 21.39 -5.68 19.42
N SER A 201 22.50 -6.43 19.31
CA SER A 201 22.69 -7.43 18.23
C SER A 201 21.77 -8.65 18.33
N GLN A 202 21.32 -9.00 19.54
CA GLN A 202 20.42 -10.12 19.78
C GLN A 202 18.97 -9.70 19.52
N GLU A 203 18.57 -8.51 19.97
CA GLU A 203 17.26 -7.91 19.69
C GLU A 203 17.02 -7.73 18.18
N ARG A 204 18.04 -7.23 17.45
CA ARG A 204 17.97 -7.12 15.97
C ARG A 204 17.83 -8.46 15.28
N ARG A 205 18.54 -9.49 15.76
CA ARG A 205 18.39 -10.85 15.22
C ARG A 205 16.99 -11.40 15.48
N ALA A 206 16.46 -11.22 16.69
CA ALA A 206 15.09 -11.62 17.02
C ALA A 206 14.04 -10.91 16.16
N LEU A 207 14.22 -9.62 15.87
CA LEU A 207 13.36 -8.87 14.93
C LEU A 207 13.45 -9.41 13.50
N SER A 208 14.65 -9.71 13.03
CA SER A 208 14.85 -10.29 11.70
C SER A 208 14.22 -11.68 11.58
N ASP A 209 14.40 -12.54 12.59
CA ASP A 209 13.78 -13.88 12.65
C ASP A 209 12.25 -13.78 12.71
N LEU A 210 11.72 -12.78 13.45
CA LEU A 210 10.29 -12.50 13.49
C LEU A 210 9.74 -12.14 12.11
N VAL A 211 10.38 -11.19 11.41
CA VAL A 211 9.98 -10.77 10.06
C VAL A 211 10.13 -11.92 9.07
N GLU A 212 11.23 -12.69 9.11
CA GLU A 212 11.39 -13.86 8.24
C GLU A 212 10.27 -14.88 8.50
N SER A 213 9.87 -15.09 9.76
CA SER A 213 8.73 -15.95 10.07
C SER A 213 7.42 -15.44 9.46
N MET A 214 7.15 -14.13 9.51
CA MET A 214 5.91 -13.52 8.98
C MET A 214 5.65 -13.82 7.50
N PHE A 215 6.70 -14.02 6.71
CA PHE A 215 6.57 -14.20 5.26
C PHE A 215 7.12 -15.54 4.71
N ASN A 216 7.91 -16.26 5.51
CA ASN A 216 8.57 -17.50 5.09
C ASN A 216 8.29 -18.69 6.01
N SER A 217 7.09 -18.77 6.58
CA SER A 217 6.78 -19.89 7.46
C SER A 217 6.06 -21.03 6.78
N ASN A 218 6.34 -22.22 7.33
CA ASN A 218 5.68 -23.48 7.00
C ASN A 218 4.41 -23.72 7.82
N TRP A 219 4.03 -22.78 8.70
CA TRP A 219 2.79 -22.86 9.46
C TRP A 219 1.58 -22.87 8.53
N ARG A 220 0.56 -23.66 8.87
CA ARG A 220 -0.71 -23.74 8.13
C ARG A 220 -1.86 -23.57 9.10
N LEU A 221 -2.89 -22.83 8.69
CA LEU A 221 -4.09 -22.54 9.48
C LEU A 221 -4.80 -23.81 9.99
N ASP A 222 -4.69 -24.91 9.24
CA ASP A 222 -5.30 -26.21 9.55
C ASP A 222 -4.33 -27.24 10.16
N ALA A 223 -3.08 -26.85 10.44
CA ALA A 223 -2.14 -27.72 11.13
C ALA A 223 -2.57 -27.88 12.60
N LEU A 224 -2.99 -29.09 12.94
CA LEU A 224 -3.31 -29.49 14.30
C LEU A 224 -2.09 -30.17 14.93
N VAL A 225 -1.68 -29.68 16.09
CA VAL A 225 -0.54 -30.21 16.83
C VAL A 225 -1.06 -31.03 18.02
N PRO A 226 -0.54 -32.24 18.26
CA PRO A 226 -0.84 -33.01 19.46
C PRO A 226 -0.36 -32.27 20.72
N SER A 227 -1.22 -32.19 21.74
CA SER A 227 -0.90 -31.68 23.07
C SER A 227 -1.71 -32.46 24.11
N LYS A 228 -1.34 -32.34 25.39
CA LYS A 228 -2.18 -32.84 26.49
C LYS A 228 -3.23 -31.80 26.86
N LEU A 229 -4.46 -32.23 27.14
CA LEU A 229 -5.56 -31.32 27.47
C LEU A 229 -5.19 -30.33 28.58
N HIS A 230 -4.57 -30.80 29.67
CA HIS A 230 -4.14 -29.96 30.79
C HIS A 230 -3.06 -28.91 30.44
N LYS A 231 -2.38 -29.04 29.28
CA LYS A 231 -1.38 -28.07 28.78
C LYS A 231 -1.96 -27.06 27.80
N VAL A 232 -3.24 -27.17 27.45
CA VAL A 232 -3.85 -26.27 26.48
C VAL A 232 -4.13 -24.91 27.12
N VAL A 233 -3.62 -23.85 26.49
CA VAL A 233 -3.89 -22.47 26.88
C VAL A 233 -5.15 -21.99 26.16
N LEU A 234 -6.21 -21.68 26.91
CA LEU A 234 -7.45 -21.13 26.37
C LEU A 234 -7.24 -19.69 25.85
N PRO A 235 -8.01 -19.22 24.85
CA PRO A 235 -9.25 -19.79 24.28
C PRO A 235 -9.03 -20.69 23.04
N ALA A 236 -7.94 -21.47 22.99
CA ALA A 236 -7.66 -22.36 21.86
C ALA A 236 -8.82 -23.32 21.54
N LYS A 237 -9.13 -23.50 20.24
CA LYS A 237 -10.05 -24.55 19.79
C LYS A 237 -9.36 -25.91 19.96
N ILE A 238 -10.01 -26.78 20.72
CA ILE A 238 -9.51 -28.12 21.05
C ILE A 238 -10.26 -29.15 20.20
N PHE A 239 -9.52 -30.11 19.66
CA PHE A 239 -10.03 -31.21 18.86
C PHE A 239 -9.54 -32.54 19.42
N VAL A 240 -10.26 -33.61 19.14
CA VAL A 240 -9.89 -35.00 19.46
C VAL A 240 -10.08 -35.85 18.21
N ARG A 241 -9.39 -36.99 18.13
CA ARG A 241 -9.68 -38.00 17.10
C ARG A 241 -10.79 -38.90 17.63
N GLY A 242 -11.91 -38.96 16.92
CA GLY A 242 -12.99 -39.91 17.21
C GLY A 242 -12.62 -41.34 16.82
N ASP A 243 -13.47 -42.30 17.18
CA ASP A 243 -13.23 -43.75 17.02
C ASP A 243 -13.00 -44.20 15.56
N ASN A 244 -13.52 -43.44 14.60
CA ASN A 244 -13.32 -43.66 13.16
C ASN A 244 -12.11 -42.90 12.58
N GLY A 245 -11.29 -42.28 13.44
CA GLY A 245 -10.12 -41.48 13.05
C GLY A 245 -10.42 -40.05 12.58
N SER A 246 -11.70 -39.63 12.55
CA SER A 246 -12.09 -38.27 12.17
C SER A 246 -11.78 -37.25 13.27
N ILE A 247 -11.38 -36.04 12.87
CA ILE A 247 -11.12 -34.94 13.81
C ILE A 247 -12.45 -34.31 14.20
N GLN A 248 -12.74 -34.28 15.50
CA GLN A 248 -13.97 -33.71 16.07
C GLN A 248 -13.62 -32.67 17.13
N ARG A 249 -14.49 -31.68 17.32
CA ARG A 249 -14.29 -30.66 18.35
C ARG A 249 -14.47 -31.29 19.73
N TYR A 250 -13.54 -31.03 20.65
CA TYR A 250 -13.66 -31.47 22.04
C TYR A 250 -14.74 -30.65 22.75
N THR A 251 -15.67 -31.33 23.42
CA THR A 251 -16.83 -30.75 24.12
C THR A 251 -16.83 -31.02 25.63
N GLY A 252 -15.78 -31.67 26.15
CA GLY A 252 -15.65 -31.97 27.58
C GLY A 252 -15.12 -30.79 28.42
N PRO A 253 -14.86 -31.00 29.72
CA PRO A 253 -14.36 -29.96 30.63
C PRO A 253 -13.00 -29.41 30.16
N LEU A 254 -12.86 -28.08 30.23
CA LEU A 254 -11.70 -27.34 29.74
C LEU A 254 -10.72 -27.00 30.88
N PRO A 255 -9.41 -26.81 30.58
CA PRO A 255 -8.43 -26.40 31.58
C PRO A 255 -8.79 -25.05 32.20
N GLY A 256 -8.95 -25.00 33.52
CA GLY A 256 -9.35 -23.79 34.26
C GLY A 256 -10.81 -23.75 34.69
N ASP A 257 -11.72 -24.48 34.02
CA ASP A 257 -13.14 -24.57 34.39
C ASP A 257 -13.41 -25.66 35.45
N ALA A 258 -12.49 -26.63 35.59
CA ALA A 258 -12.56 -27.73 36.54
C ALA A 258 -11.21 -27.95 37.22
N GLU A 259 -11.20 -28.36 38.50
CA GLU A 259 -9.97 -28.64 39.27
C GLU A 259 -9.09 -29.71 38.61
N ASN A 260 -9.70 -30.66 37.89
CA ASN A 260 -9.00 -31.68 37.12
C ASN A 260 -9.68 -31.89 35.77
N VAL A 261 -8.90 -31.82 34.70
CA VAL A 261 -9.31 -32.21 33.35
C VAL A 261 -8.79 -33.60 33.00
N PRO A 262 -9.49 -34.38 32.15
CA PRO A 262 -9.01 -35.69 31.71
C PRO A 262 -7.62 -35.63 31.09
N ASP A 263 -6.73 -36.57 31.42
CA ASP A 263 -5.41 -36.68 30.79
C ASP A 263 -5.51 -37.37 29.42
N ILE A 264 -6.02 -36.63 28.45
CA ILE A 264 -6.21 -37.09 27.08
C ILE A 264 -5.33 -36.32 26.11
N ASP A 265 -4.95 -37.00 25.03
CA ASP A 265 -4.31 -36.36 23.89
C ASP A 265 -5.37 -35.59 23.09
N VAL A 266 -5.09 -34.31 22.92
CA VAL A 266 -5.91 -33.41 22.13
C VAL A 266 -5.09 -32.82 20.99
N LEU A 267 -5.79 -32.34 20.00
CA LEU A 267 -5.27 -31.64 18.85
C LEU A 267 -5.63 -30.16 19.02
N VAL A 268 -4.64 -29.30 19.09
CA VAL A 268 -4.85 -27.84 19.15
C VAL A 268 -4.26 -27.17 17.93
N ARG A 269 -4.88 -26.07 17.54
CA ARG A 269 -4.27 -25.17 16.56
C ARG A 269 -3.22 -24.34 17.28
N GLU A 270 -1.97 -24.47 16.88
CA GLU A 270 -0.94 -23.60 17.39
C GLU A 270 -1.13 -22.19 16.82
N PRO A 271 -1.14 -21.13 17.65
CA PRO A 271 -1.19 -19.78 17.15
C PRO A 271 0.08 -19.50 16.35
N TRP A 272 -0.11 -18.72 15.29
CA TRP A 272 0.94 -18.21 14.42
C TRP A 272 2.13 -17.66 15.26
N PRO A 273 3.37 -18.15 15.08
CA PRO A 273 4.49 -17.80 15.95
C PRO A 273 4.71 -16.28 16.14
N ALA A 274 4.55 -15.47 15.09
CA ALA A 274 4.74 -14.03 15.21
C ALA A 274 3.71 -13.36 16.14
N THR A 275 2.48 -13.88 16.21
CA THR A 275 1.44 -13.35 17.13
C THR A 275 1.71 -13.67 18.60
N ARG A 276 2.67 -14.55 18.89
CA ARG A 276 3.13 -14.80 20.28
C ARG A 276 4.06 -13.69 20.77
N VAL A 277 4.61 -12.87 19.87
CA VAL A 277 5.41 -11.71 20.25
C VAL A 277 4.46 -10.56 20.60
N HIS A 278 4.21 -10.39 21.89
CA HIS A 278 3.25 -9.38 22.35
C HIS A 278 3.80 -7.95 22.25
N THR A 279 5.11 -7.78 22.47
CA THR A 279 5.80 -6.48 22.47
C THR A 279 7.08 -6.56 21.66
N LEU A 280 7.38 -5.51 20.89
CA LEU A 280 8.66 -5.38 20.20
C LEU A 280 9.73 -4.73 21.11
N PRO A 281 11.03 -4.98 20.86
CA PRO A 281 12.11 -4.20 21.47
C PRO A 281 11.95 -2.71 21.21
N GLN A 282 12.37 -1.83 22.13
CA GLN A 282 12.26 -0.39 21.88
C GLN A 282 13.14 0.06 20.71
N THR A 283 12.65 1.03 19.94
CA THR A 283 13.42 1.72 18.90
C THR A 283 13.30 3.24 19.04
N HIS A 284 13.95 3.96 18.13
CA HIS A 284 13.95 5.43 18.04
C HIS A 284 13.78 5.86 16.59
N GLN A 285 13.48 7.14 16.39
CA GLN A 285 13.35 7.71 15.05
C GLN A 285 14.66 7.60 14.27
N SER A 286 14.55 7.37 12.95
CA SER A 286 15.73 7.32 12.10
C SER A 286 16.49 8.65 12.17
N SER A 287 17.79 8.54 12.39
CA SER A 287 18.75 9.63 12.25
C SER A 287 19.29 9.74 10.82
N GLN A 288 18.93 8.78 9.96
CA GLN A 288 19.53 8.56 8.65
C GLN A 288 18.53 8.76 7.50
N SER A 289 18.95 9.45 6.45
CA SER A 289 18.31 9.43 5.13
C SER A 289 19.20 8.68 4.14
N MET A 290 18.69 7.62 3.52
CA MET A 290 19.49 6.76 2.64
C MET A 290 19.53 7.27 1.19
N CYS A 291 20.73 7.44 0.65
CA CYS A 291 20.98 7.66 -0.77
C CYS A 291 21.71 6.45 -1.38
N TYR A 292 21.70 6.33 -2.71
CA TYR A 292 22.40 5.23 -3.41
C TYR A 292 23.20 5.74 -4.60
N LEU A 293 24.42 5.24 -4.76
CA LEU A 293 25.17 5.29 -6.00
C LEU A 293 25.11 3.89 -6.64
N VAL A 294 24.74 3.83 -7.91
CA VAL A 294 24.49 2.56 -8.62
C VAL A 294 25.27 2.54 -9.92
N LYS A 295 26.06 1.49 -10.15
CA LYS A 295 26.82 1.30 -11.39
C LYS A 295 26.50 -0.05 -12.02
N ASN A 296 26.40 -0.07 -13.33
CA ASN A 296 26.43 -1.31 -14.08
C ASN A 296 27.85 -1.91 -14.05
N HIS A 297 27.96 -3.22 -14.27
CA HIS A 297 29.25 -3.84 -14.58
C HIS A 297 29.76 -3.42 -15.95
N SER A 298 31.09 -3.31 -16.08
CA SER A 298 31.74 -3.14 -17.37
C SER A 298 31.49 -4.38 -18.22
N ARG A 299 31.21 -4.16 -19.51
CA ARG A 299 30.90 -5.25 -20.45
C ARG A 299 32.05 -5.46 -21.41
N ARG A 300 32.30 -6.74 -21.71
CA ARG A 300 33.09 -7.15 -22.87
C ARG A 300 32.58 -6.46 -24.14
N GLY A 301 33.49 -5.95 -24.97
CA GLY A 301 33.16 -5.41 -26.28
C GLY A 301 32.65 -6.49 -27.24
N LYS A 302 32.01 -6.08 -28.33
CA LYS A 302 31.39 -7.03 -29.27
C LYS A 302 32.44 -7.94 -29.92
N PHE A 303 32.14 -9.24 -30.00
CA PHE A 303 32.97 -10.19 -30.75
C PHE A 303 32.73 -10.03 -32.25
N LYS A 304 33.80 -9.73 -32.98
CA LYS A 304 33.83 -9.54 -34.43
C LYS A 304 33.95 -10.91 -35.10
N ALA A 305 32.84 -11.64 -35.17
CA ALA A 305 32.80 -13.00 -35.71
C ALA A 305 33.37 -13.11 -37.14
N ASN A 306 33.13 -12.08 -37.97
CA ASN A 306 33.66 -12.05 -39.34
C ASN A 306 35.19 -11.93 -39.36
N VAL A 307 35.76 -11.05 -38.52
CA VAL A 307 37.21 -10.87 -38.39
C VAL A 307 37.88 -12.13 -37.83
N ALA A 308 37.27 -12.77 -36.82
CA ALA A 308 37.76 -14.04 -36.29
C ALA A 308 37.79 -15.14 -37.38
N LYS A 309 36.75 -15.19 -38.22
CA LYS A 309 36.67 -16.13 -39.35
C LYS A 309 37.75 -15.85 -40.40
N GLU A 310 37.99 -14.59 -40.75
CA GLU A 310 39.04 -14.17 -41.68
C GLU A 310 40.46 -14.51 -41.18
N LEU A 311 40.68 -14.39 -39.87
CA LEU A 311 41.93 -14.76 -39.20
C LEU A 311 42.10 -16.29 -39.00
N GLY A 312 41.15 -17.11 -39.45
CA GLY A 312 41.23 -18.57 -39.39
C GLY A 312 40.88 -19.19 -38.02
N VAL A 313 40.21 -18.44 -37.14
CA VAL A 313 39.77 -18.95 -35.83
C VAL A 313 38.64 -19.96 -36.00
N LYS A 314 38.75 -21.12 -35.36
CA LYS A 314 37.68 -22.12 -35.32
C LYS A 314 36.53 -21.64 -34.42
N PRO A 315 35.25 -21.85 -34.78
CA PRO A 315 34.13 -21.47 -33.93
C PRO A 315 34.18 -22.03 -32.49
N SER A 316 34.78 -23.22 -32.31
CA SER A 316 35.02 -23.84 -30.99
C SER A 316 35.98 -23.05 -30.10
N ASP A 317 36.87 -22.26 -30.69
CA ASP A 317 37.90 -21.48 -30.01
C ASP A 317 37.45 -20.02 -29.73
N ASN A 318 36.29 -19.61 -30.24
CA ASN A 318 35.71 -18.28 -29.95
C ASN A 318 35.53 -18.04 -28.45
N LYS A 319 35.15 -19.08 -27.68
CA LYS A 319 35.01 -18.97 -26.22
C LYS A 319 36.35 -18.70 -25.55
N LYS A 320 37.43 -19.32 -26.01
CA LYS A 320 38.78 -19.12 -25.45
C LYS A 320 39.25 -17.68 -25.64
N LEU A 321 39.04 -17.11 -26.84
CA LEU A 321 39.32 -15.70 -27.13
C LEU A 321 38.49 -14.75 -26.28
N VAL A 322 37.21 -15.08 -26.10
CA VAL A 322 36.30 -14.35 -25.23
C VAL A 322 36.73 -14.39 -23.76
N ASP A 323 37.31 -15.51 -23.32
CA ASP A 323 37.83 -15.74 -21.96
C ASP A 323 39.28 -15.21 -21.79
N GLY A 324 39.78 -14.43 -22.76
CA GLY A 324 41.08 -13.76 -22.69
C GLY A 324 42.28 -14.58 -23.17
N GLN A 325 42.06 -15.76 -23.76
CA GLN A 325 43.12 -16.65 -24.22
C GLN A 325 43.44 -16.45 -25.69
N THR A 326 44.73 -16.50 -26.04
CA THR A 326 45.22 -16.50 -27.42
C THR A 326 45.02 -17.86 -28.08
N VAL A 327 44.62 -17.90 -29.36
CA VAL A 327 44.38 -19.15 -30.10
C VAL A 327 45.13 -19.17 -31.44
N PRO A 328 45.41 -20.35 -32.03
CA PRO A 328 46.06 -20.42 -33.33
C PRO A 328 45.15 -19.88 -34.45
N GLY A 329 45.66 -18.98 -35.28
CA GLY A 329 45.03 -18.50 -36.51
C GLY A 329 45.78 -18.94 -37.77
N LYS A 330 45.28 -18.51 -38.92
CA LYS A 330 45.81 -18.85 -40.25
C LYS A 330 47.24 -18.31 -40.46
N ASP A 331 47.47 -17.06 -40.08
CA ASP A 331 48.71 -16.32 -40.35
C ASP A 331 49.50 -15.99 -39.05
N GLY A 332 49.17 -16.64 -37.94
CA GLY A 332 49.78 -16.41 -36.62
C GLY A 332 48.78 -16.57 -35.46
N PRO A 333 49.22 -16.41 -34.20
CA PRO A 333 48.33 -16.43 -33.04
C PRO A 333 47.35 -15.25 -33.08
N VAL A 334 46.08 -15.52 -32.80
CA VAL A 334 45.01 -14.51 -32.69
C VAL A 334 44.78 -14.21 -31.22
N THR A 335 44.91 -12.94 -30.85
CA THR A 335 44.67 -12.46 -29.48
C THR A 335 43.25 -11.89 -29.34
N PRO A 336 42.71 -11.79 -28.10
CA PRO A 336 41.36 -11.27 -27.86
C PRO A 336 41.10 -9.88 -28.45
N ASP A 337 42.08 -8.96 -28.40
CA ASP A 337 41.97 -7.58 -28.90
C ASP A 337 41.84 -7.47 -30.43
N MET A 338 42.30 -8.48 -31.17
CA MET A 338 42.13 -8.53 -32.63
C MET A 338 40.67 -8.78 -33.04
N VAL A 339 39.90 -9.45 -32.17
CA VAL A 339 38.55 -9.95 -32.47
C VAL A 339 37.47 -9.42 -31.52
N LEU A 340 37.83 -8.72 -30.45
CA LEU A 340 36.92 -8.04 -29.54
C LEU A 340 37.05 -6.53 -29.70
N GLU A 341 35.92 -5.84 -29.69
CA GLU A 341 35.94 -4.39 -29.47
C GLU A 341 36.41 -4.05 -28.03
N PRO A 342 36.85 -2.80 -27.78
CA PRO A 342 37.17 -2.35 -26.43
C PRO A 342 36.00 -2.59 -25.45
N PRO A 343 36.29 -2.90 -24.17
CA PRO A 343 35.25 -3.03 -23.16
C PRO A 343 34.39 -1.76 -23.06
N ILE A 344 33.08 -1.95 -22.98
CA ILE A 344 32.12 -0.88 -22.74
C ILE A 344 32.08 -0.65 -21.23
N LYS A 345 32.55 0.51 -20.78
CA LYS A 345 32.46 0.90 -19.37
C LYS A 345 31.00 0.90 -18.91
N GLY A 346 30.75 0.39 -17.70
CA GLY A 346 29.42 0.41 -17.10
C GLY A 346 29.06 1.84 -16.68
N ASN A 347 28.00 2.42 -17.24
CA ASN A 347 27.50 3.71 -16.75
C ASN A 347 26.74 3.52 -15.42
N GLY A 348 26.62 4.60 -14.66
CA GLY A 348 25.92 4.64 -13.39
C GLY A 348 25.00 5.83 -13.23
N PHE A 349 24.25 5.81 -12.13
CA PHE A 349 23.38 6.89 -11.69
C PHE A 349 23.39 6.98 -10.16
N VAL A 350 22.98 8.13 -9.64
CA VAL A 350 22.84 8.36 -8.20
C VAL A 350 21.38 8.68 -7.89
N VAL A 351 20.89 8.21 -6.76
CA VAL A 351 19.60 8.61 -6.18
C VAL A 351 19.88 9.31 -4.87
N ILE A 352 19.61 10.61 -4.83
CA ILE A 352 19.79 11.48 -3.67
C ILE A 352 18.41 11.72 -3.05
N ASP A 353 18.27 11.45 -1.76
CA ASP A 353 17.03 11.68 -1.00
C ASP A 353 17.31 12.58 0.21
N ILE A 354 16.87 13.84 0.12
CA ILE A 354 17.05 14.85 1.17
C ILE A 354 15.65 15.29 1.61
N PRO A 355 15.10 14.73 2.70
CA PRO A 355 13.73 15.01 3.13
C PRO A 355 13.59 16.39 3.79
N ASP A 356 14.63 16.87 4.48
CA ASP A 356 14.60 18.09 5.29
C ASP A 356 15.96 18.84 5.21
N PRO A 357 15.98 20.18 5.35
CA PRO A 357 17.22 20.97 5.35
C PRO A 357 18.33 20.45 6.28
N VAL A 358 17.96 19.81 7.39
CA VAL A 358 18.92 19.28 8.39
C VAL A 358 19.95 18.29 7.80
N TYR A 359 19.67 17.70 6.64
CA TYR A 359 20.57 16.74 5.98
C TYR A 359 21.58 17.37 5.00
N ILE A 360 21.46 18.66 4.68
CA ILE A 360 22.27 19.30 3.63
C ILE A 360 23.77 19.24 3.97
N ASP A 361 24.17 19.56 5.20
CA ASP A 361 25.58 19.54 5.61
C ASP A 361 26.17 18.11 5.53
N SER A 362 25.40 17.12 5.97
CA SER A 362 25.80 15.71 5.87
C SER A 362 25.89 15.27 4.40
N PHE A 363 25.03 15.79 3.53
CA PHE A 363 25.06 15.51 2.09
C PHE A 363 26.33 16.07 1.43
N LEU A 364 26.67 17.33 1.68
CA LEU A 364 27.83 17.97 1.05
C LEU A 364 29.15 17.36 1.51
N SER A 365 29.21 16.84 2.73
CA SER A 365 30.43 16.27 3.34
C SER A 365 30.71 14.82 2.94
N ARG A 366 29.84 14.18 2.15
CA ARG A 366 30.02 12.80 1.70
C ARG A 366 31.25 12.63 0.79
N PRO A 367 32.17 11.69 1.10
CA PRO A 367 33.37 11.46 0.27
C PRO A 367 33.04 10.90 -1.12
N GLU A 368 31.88 10.26 -1.30
CA GLU A 368 31.47 9.66 -2.56
C GLU A 368 31.37 10.70 -3.70
N TRP A 369 30.98 11.94 -3.40
CA TRP A 369 30.77 12.99 -4.40
C TRP A 369 32.04 13.62 -4.95
N THR A 370 33.17 13.45 -4.24
CA THR A 370 34.48 13.98 -4.61
C THR A 370 35.44 12.89 -5.09
N ASN A 371 35.12 11.61 -4.84
CA ASN A 371 35.90 10.48 -5.32
C ASN A 371 35.70 10.27 -6.84
N ALA A 372 36.78 10.51 -7.60
CA ALA A 372 36.76 10.42 -9.07
C ALA A 372 36.49 9.00 -9.60
N GLU A 373 36.90 7.95 -8.88
CA GLU A 373 36.71 6.57 -9.32
C GLU A 373 35.26 6.10 -9.11
N LEU A 374 34.64 6.47 -7.98
CA LEU A 374 33.23 6.19 -7.73
C LEU A 374 32.34 6.92 -8.74
N MET A 375 32.64 8.19 -8.99
CA MET A 375 31.88 9.02 -9.93
C MET A 375 32.20 8.75 -11.42
N ASP A 376 33.27 8.00 -11.76
CA ASP A 376 33.56 7.62 -13.15
C ASP A 376 32.38 6.84 -13.76
N GLY A 377 31.90 7.29 -14.91
CA GLY A 377 30.75 6.70 -15.61
C GLY A 377 29.38 7.04 -15.03
N VAL A 378 29.28 7.80 -13.93
CA VAL A 378 28.00 8.33 -13.45
C VAL A 378 27.54 9.43 -14.40
N GLY A 379 26.34 9.28 -14.96
CA GLY A 379 25.79 10.23 -15.93
C GLY A 379 24.53 10.97 -15.48
N VAL A 380 23.82 10.43 -14.49
CA VAL A 380 22.51 10.93 -14.05
C VAL A 380 22.43 10.97 -12.54
N ILE A 381 21.80 12.01 -12.02
CA ILE A 381 21.41 12.13 -10.61
C ILE A 381 19.89 12.31 -10.55
N TYR A 382 19.21 11.41 -9.85
CA TYR A 382 17.81 11.53 -9.48
C TYR A 382 17.71 12.19 -8.11
N TRP A 383 16.97 13.29 -8.02
CA TRP A 383 16.82 14.10 -6.81
C TRP A 383 15.41 13.91 -6.24
N ILE A 384 15.31 13.26 -5.09
CA ILE A 384 14.10 13.19 -4.28
C ILE A 384 14.29 14.21 -3.17
N LEU A 385 13.60 15.34 -3.25
CA LEU A 385 13.78 16.45 -2.32
C LEU A 385 12.48 16.72 -1.57
N GLY A 386 12.61 17.05 -0.29
CA GLY A 386 11.57 17.70 0.48
C GLY A 386 11.14 19.02 -0.18
N LYS A 387 9.96 19.51 0.21
CA LYS A 387 9.38 20.74 -0.31
C LYS A 387 10.35 21.92 -0.13
N ASP A 388 10.42 22.80 -1.13
CA ASP A 388 11.22 24.02 -1.18
C ASP A 388 12.75 23.82 -1.21
N LEU A 389 13.25 22.60 -0.98
CA LEU A 389 14.68 22.30 -0.95
C LEU A 389 15.39 22.40 -2.30
N ILE A 390 14.64 22.35 -3.41
CA ILE A 390 15.24 22.62 -4.71
C ILE A 390 15.85 24.02 -4.78
N SER A 391 15.34 24.99 -4.02
CA SER A 391 15.87 26.36 -4.03
C SER A 391 17.04 26.59 -3.05
N ALA A 392 17.43 25.58 -2.27
CA ALA A 392 18.51 25.71 -1.30
C ALA A 392 19.85 26.09 -1.98
N PRO A 393 20.54 27.16 -1.54
CA PRO A 393 21.76 27.64 -2.19
C PRO A 393 22.84 26.57 -2.38
N GLU A 394 22.97 25.67 -1.41
CA GLU A 394 23.95 24.58 -1.37
C GLU A 394 23.64 23.50 -2.40
N VAL A 395 22.37 23.08 -2.49
CA VAL A 395 21.90 22.14 -3.52
C VAL A 395 22.11 22.75 -4.90
N GLN A 396 21.81 24.03 -5.05
CA GLN A 396 22.00 24.78 -6.27
C GLN A 396 23.48 24.89 -6.67
N ALA A 397 24.38 25.13 -5.72
CA ALA A 397 25.82 25.12 -5.97
C ALA A 397 26.29 23.75 -6.45
N PHE A 398 25.89 22.68 -5.76
CA PHE A 398 26.27 21.30 -6.12
C PHE A 398 25.88 20.93 -7.56
N ILE A 399 24.69 21.37 -8.00
CA ILE A 399 24.21 21.15 -9.38
C ILE A 399 25.05 21.96 -10.38
N ARG A 400 25.29 23.25 -10.12
CA ARG A 400 26.05 24.13 -11.03
C ARG A 400 27.50 23.71 -11.22
N GLU A 401 28.11 23.13 -10.19
CA GLU A 401 29.47 22.57 -10.25
C GLU A 401 29.58 21.33 -11.14
N ARG A 402 28.46 20.69 -11.48
CA ARG A 402 28.42 19.41 -12.21
C ARG A 402 27.55 19.48 -13.47
N PRO A 403 27.79 20.44 -14.40
CA PRO A 403 26.93 20.67 -15.56
C PRO A 403 26.90 19.51 -16.57
N ASN A 404 27.89 18.61 -16.52
CA ASN A 404 27.95 17.43 -17.37
C ASN A 404 27.00 16.32 -16.94
N LEU A 405 26.58 16.31 -15.67
CA LEU A 405 25.61 15.34 -15.16
C LEU A 405 24.19 15.78 -15.53
N LYS A 406 23.30 14.82 -15.78
CA LYS A 406 21.89 15.10 -15.97
C LYS A 406 21.18 15.03 -14.63
N HIS A 407 20.63 16.14 -14.18
CA HIS A 407 19.91 16.25 -12.92
C HIS A 407 18.41 16.09 -13.18
N ILE A 408 17.81 14.99 -12.73
CA ILE A 408 16.37 14.71 -12.85
C ILE A 408 15.69 14.97 -11.50
N MET A 409 14.73 15.89 -11.47
CA MET A 409 14.05 16.32 -10.25
C MET A 409 12.75 15.55 -10.02
N LEU A 410 12.64 14.89 -8.88
CA LEU A 410 11.49 14.12 -8.41
C LEU A 410 10.96 14.73 -7.10
N THR A 411 10.63 16.03 -7.14
CA THR A 411 10.15 16.81 -5.98
C THR A 411 8.74 17.36 -6.24
N PRO A 412 7.90 17.51 -5.20
CA PRO A 412 6.64 18.25 -5.28
C PRO A 412 6.75 19.64 -5.92
N ASP A 413 7.92 20.29 -5.83
CA ASP A 413 8.14 21.63 -6.38
C ASP A 413 8.27 21.67 -7.91
N THR A 414 8.45 20.51 -8.55
CA THR A 414 8.71 20.44 -10.01
C THR A 414 7.85 19.41 -10.72
N CYS A 415 7.44 18.34 -10.03
CA CYS A 415 6.56 17.35 -10.61
C CYS A 415 5.13 17.89 -10.67
N PRO A 416 4.43 17.75 -11.81
CA PRO A 416 3.00 18.04 -11.86
C PRO A 416 2.27 17.08 -10.93
N ASP A 417 1.26 17.57 -10.22
CA ASP A 417 0.34 16.75 -9.44
C ASP A 417 -0.72 16.13 -10.36
N MET A 418 -0.23 15.32 -11.29
CA MET A 418 -1.03 14.61 -12.29
C MET A 418 -1.81 13.44 -11.67
N ILE A 419 -2.91 13.07 -12.32
CA ILE A 419 -3.63 11.83 -12.02
C ILE A 419 -2.71 10.64 -12.28
N ALA A 420 -2.39 9.85 -11.25
CA ALA A 420 -1.55 8.66 -11.40
C ALA A 420 -2.35 7.41 -11.80
N PHE A 421 -3.66 7.39 -11.54
CA PHE A 421 -4.56 6.26 -11.77
C PHE A 421 -5.62 6.58 -12.83
N GLU A 422 -5.22 6.62 -14.10
CA GLU A 422 -6.07 7.04 -15.23
C GLU A 422 -7.32 6.16 -15.39
N SER A 423 -7.24 4.85 -15.10
CA SER A 423 -8.39 3.96 -15.26
C SER A 423 -9.55 4.36 -14.35
N HIS A 424 -9.23 4.76 -13.11
CA HIS A 424 -10.19 5.28 -12.15
C HIS A 424 -10.71 6.65 -12.59
N ALA A 425 -9.83 7.60 -12.91
CA ALA A 425 -10.24 8.94 -13.31
C ALA A 425 -11.13 8.97 -14.56
N ASN A 426 -10.84 8.10 -15.54
CA ASN A 426 -11.66 7.95 -16.73
C ASN A 426 -13.05 7.42 -16.39
N LEU A 427 -13.16 6.44 -15.48
CA LEU A 427 -14.46 5.96 -15.00
C LEU A 427 -15.22 7.07 -14.25
N THR A 428 -14.56 7.79 -13.33
CA THR A 428 -15.18 8.92 -12.61
C THR A 428 -15.68 10.00 -13.56
N ALA A 429 -14.93 10.34 -14.62
CA ALA A 429 -15.38 11.34 -15.58
C ALA A 429 -16.57 10.89 -16.43
N LYS A 430 -16.67 9.59 -16.74
CA LYS A 430 -17.87 9.05 -17.37
C LYS A 430 -19.08 9.11 -16.42
N LEU A 431 -18.89 8.75 -15.15
CA LEU A 431 -19.92 8.84 -14.11
C LEU A 431 -20.35 10.29 -13.84
N GLN A 432 -19.41 11.24 -13.85
CA GLN A 432 -19.70 12.69 -13.78
C GLN A 432 -20.61 13.17 -14.91
N ARG A 433 -20.43 12.64 -16.13
CA ARG A 433 -21.30 13.02 -17.26
C ARG A 433 -22.71 12.45 -17.12
N ILE A 434 -22.87 11.34 -16.40
CA ILE A 434 -24.18 10.73 -16.10
C ILE A 434 -24.85 11.46 -14.93
N ASP A 435 -24.14 11.63 -13.82
CA ASP A 435 -24.64 12.21 -12.58
C ASP A 435 -23.61 13.19 -11.96
N PRO A 436 -23.58 14.45 -12.43
CA PRO A 436 -22.56 15.42 -12.02
C PRO A 436 -22.66 15.85 -10.55
N ASP A 437 -23.85 15.72 -9.94
CA ASP A 437 -24.05 16.10 -8.54
C ASP A 437 -23.36 15.12 -7.57
N ARG A 438 -23.42 13.82 -7.89
CA ARG A 438 -22.85 12.76 -7.04
C ARG A 438 -21.41 12.37 -7.44
N PHE A 439 -20.96 12.77 -8.63
CA PHE A 439 -19.61 12.52 -9.12
C PHE A 439 -18.93 13.84 -9.53
N PRO A 440 -18.41 14.61 -8.56
CA PRO A 440 -17.65 15.82 -8.85
C PRO A 440 -16.38 15.51 -9.66
N PRO A 441 -15.83 16.51 -10.39
CA PRO A 441 -14.54 16.36 -11.04
C PRO A 441 -13.42 16.14 -10.01
N LEU A 442 -12.47 15.26 -10.35
CA LEU A 442 -11.29 15.03 -9.52
C LEU A 442 -10.34 16.23 -9.56
N TRP A 443 -9.68 16.48 -8.44
CA TRP A 443 -8.65 17.50 -8.32
C TRP A 443 -7.30 16.99 -8.85
N TYR A 444 -6.66 17.77 -9.73
CA TYR A 444 -5.31 17.54 -10.24
C TYR A 444 -4.69 18.84 -10.74
N ASN A 445 -3.37 18.87 -10.87
CA ASN A 445 -2.64 20.00 -11.46
C ASN A 445 -1.52 19.50 -12.37
N ASN A 446 -1.76 19.59 -13.69
CA ASN A 446 -0.77 19.19 -14.69
C ASN A 446 0.27 20.29 -15.00
N ALA A 447 0.18 21.47 -14.37
CA ALA A 447 1.16 22.52 -14.56
C ALA A 447 2.47 22.17 -13.84
N THR A 448 3.57 22.20 -14.58
CA THR A 448 4.91 22.21 -13.98
C THR A 448 5.15 23.58 -13.35
N PRO A 449 5.45 23.68 -12.04
CA PRO A 449 5.75 24.96 -11.41
C PRO A 449 6.94 25.63 -12.13
N LYS A 450 6.77 26.88 -12.55
CA LYS A 450 7.84 27.67 -13.16
C LYS A 450 8.76 28.17 -12.06
N LEU A 451 9.88 27.50 -11.85
CA LEU A 451 10.94 28.01 -10.99
C LEU A 451 11.68 29.16 -11.70
N GLY A 452 12.10 30.16 -10.92
CA GLY A 452 12.83 31.32 -11.45
C GLY A 452 14.20 30.96 -12.02
N THR A 453 14.85 31.92 -12.69
CA THR A 453 16.20 31.75 -13.28
C THR A 453 17.31 31.55 -12.25
N SER A 454 17.01 31.70 -10.96
CA SER A 454 17.90 31.37 -9.85
C SER A 454 18.15 29.87 -9.71
N VAL A 455 17.30 29.01 -10.29
CA VAL A 455 17.46 27.55 -10.22
C VAL A 455 18.31 27.05 -11.39
N ALA A 456 19.32 26.24 -11.08
CA ALA A 456 20.24 25.62 -12.02
C ALA A 456 19.51 24.69 -13.00
N PRO A 457 20.04 24.47 -14.21
CA PRO A 457 19.38 23.63 -15.21
C PRO A 457 19.12 22.19 -14.70
N PHE A 458 17.88 21.72 -14.86
CA PHE A 458 17.47 20.38 -14.51
C PHE A 458 16.43 19.84 -15.51
N LEU A 459 16.17 18.54 -15.43
CA LEU A 459 15.11 17.86 -16.16
C LEU A 459 13.99 17.50 -15.19
N PRO A 460 12.72 17.89 -15.44
CA PRO A 460 11.62 17.49 -14.57
C PRO A 460 11.38 15.98 -14.68
N GLY A 461 11.21 15.33 -13.54
CA GLY A 461 10.79 13.94 -13.45
C GLY A 461 9.35 13.78 -13.91
N ARG A 462 9.11 12.77 -14.75
CA ARG A 462 7.80 12.40 -15.26
C ARG A 462 7.66 10.89 -15.20
N THR A 463 6.51 10.40 -14.77
CA THR A 463 6.18 8.98 -14.80
C THR A 463 6.39 8.40 -16.21
N GLY A 464 7.04 7.24 -16.29
CA GLY A 464 7.40 6.57 -17.56
C GLY A 464 8.61 7.13 -18.28
N LYS A 465 9.20 8.26 -17.84
CA LYS A 465 10.49 8.72 -18.36
C LYS A 465 11.55 7.64 -18.12
N ARG A 466 12.32 7.32 -19.15
CA ARG A 466 13.35 6.27 -19.12
C ARG A 466 14.73 6.85 -19.33
N VAL A 467 15.70 6.28 -18.63
CA VAL A 467 17.13 6.50 -18.87
C VAL A 467 17.74 5.15 -19.16
N LYS A 468 18.19 4.97 -20.39
CA LYS A 468 19.02 3.84 -20.78
C LYS A 468 20.42 4.07 -20.24
N THR A 469 20.90 3.17 -19.40
CA THR A 469 22.24 3.27 -18.81
C THR A 469 23.25 2.41 -19.56
N MET A 470 22.82 1.39 -20.30
CA MET A 470 23.71 0.54 -21.11
C MET A 470 23.08 0.18 -22.48
N PRO A 471 23.88 0.11 -23.57
CA PRO A 471 25.34 0.23 -23.61
C PRO A 471 25.86 1.68 -23.63
N GLN A 472 25.00 2.65 -23.91
CA GLN A 472 25.30 4.08 -23.87
C GLN A 472 24.24 4.77 -23.03
N LEU A 473 24.66 5.83 -22.34
CA LEU A 473 23.75 6.67 -21.57
C LEU A 473 22.84 7.46 -22.52
N GLN A 474 21.53 7.24 -22.44
CA GLN A 474 20.55 7.96 -23.25
C GLN A 474 19.29 8.25 -22.42
N ILE A 475 18.79 9.47 -22.49
CA ILE A 475 17.50 9.85 -21.92
C ILE A 475 16.44 9.64 -23.00
N GLU A 476 15.37 8.93 -22.65
CA GLU A 476 14.30 8.54 -23.55
C GLU A 476 12.96 9.05 -23.02
N ASP A 477 12.37 9.98 -23.76
CA ASP A 477 11.07 10.58 -23.40
C ASP A 477 9.87 9.86 -24.02
N VAL A 478 10.10 8.91 -24.93
CA VAL A 478 9.05 8.15 -25.64
C VAL A 478 8.16 7.34 -24.71
N GLY A 479 8.65 6.98 -23.52
CA GLY A 479 7.88 6.21 -22.52
C GLY A 479 7.09 7.06 -21.53
N ILE A 480 7.17 8.39 -21.60
CA ILE A 480 6.49 9.28 -20.65
C ILE A 480 4.98 9.06 -20.74
N VAL A 481 4.37 8.91 -19.58
CA VAL A 481 2.92 8.80 -19.46
C VAL A 481 2.29 10.17 -19.75
N ASP A 482 1.38 10.17 -20.72
CA ASP A 482 0.58 11.34 -21.06
C ASP A 482 -0.29 11.77 -19.89
N PHE A 483 -0.64 13.05 -19.84
CA PHE A 483 -1.59 13.49 -18.83
C PHE A 483 -2.96 12.88 -19.12
N CYS A 484 -3.58 12.30 -18.09
CA CYS A 484 -4.96 11.83 -18.16
C CYS A 484 -5.85 12.95 -18.73
N ASN A 485 -6.72 12.59 -19.69
CA ASN A 485 -7.71 13.49 -20.25
C ASN A 485 -9.12 12.99 -19.92
N PRO A 486 -9.64 13.27 -18.71
CA PRO A 486 -10.94 12.75 -18.29
C PRO A 486 -12.09 13.25 -19.18
N ALA A 487 -11.96 14.45 -19.78
CA ALA A 487 -12.95 14.99 -20.70
C ALA A 487 -13.08 14.15 -21.99
N GLU A 488 -11.97 13.63 -22.51
CA GLU A 488 -11.99 12.70 -23.65
C GLU A 488 -12.60 11.35 -23.28
N ALA A 489 -12.35 10.84 -22.06
CA ALA A 489 -13.01 9.62 -21.61
C ALA A 489 -14.53 9.81 -21.50
N ALA A 490 -14.97 10.95 -20.97
CA ALA A 490 -16.38 11.31 -20.86
C ALA A 490 -17.07 11.53 -22.22
N SER A 491 -16.35 11.88 -23.29
CA SER A 491 -16.94 12.03 -24.63
C SER A 491 -17.20 10.71 -25.34
N LYS A 492 -16.63 9.59 -24.84
CA LYS A 492 -16.76 8.24 -25.41
C LYS A 492 -17.93 7.43 -24.85
N ILE A 493 -18.86 8.07 -24.12
CA ILE A 493 -20.07 7.42 -23.61
C ILE A 493 -21.07 7.24 -24.77
N ASN A 494 -21.72 6.08 -24.85
CA ASN A 494 -22.73 5.79 -25.86
C ASN A 494 -24.00 6.63 -25.65
N ASP A 495 -24.72 6.90 -26.75
CA ASP A 495 -25.91 7.75 -26.74
C ASP A 495 -27.07 7.16 -25.91
N ASP A 496 -27.20 5.83 -25.84
CA ASP A 496 -28.24 5.16 -25.05
C ASP A 496 -28.02 5.30 -23.53
N VAL A 497 -26.77 5.29 -23.07
CA VAL A 497 -26.42 5.66 -21.68
C VAL A 497 -26.81 7.11 -21.38
N LEU A 498 -26.54 8.02 -22.31
CA LEU A 498 -26.86 9.44 -22.15
C LEU A 498 -28.37 9.72 -22.20
N GLU A 499 -29.13 8.95 -22.97
CA GLU A 499 -30.59 9.01 -22.99
C GLU A 499 -31.16 8.62 -21.62
N LEU A 500 -30.71 7.51 -21.04
CA LEU A 500 -31.09 7.08 -19.68
C LEU A 500 -30.71 8.13 -18.62
N ALA A 501 -29.52 8.73 -18.73
CA ALA A 501 -29.09 9.80 -17.83
C ALA A 501 -29.97 11.05 -17.96
N THR A 502 -30.40 11.40 -19.18
CA THR A 502 -31.30 12.52 -19.45
C THR A 502 -32.69 12.28 -18.87
N MET A 503 -33.21 11.05 -18.99
CA MET A 503 -34.47 10.64 -18.37
C MET A 503 -34.40 10.73 -16.84
N ALA A 504 -33.30 10.27 -16.25
CA ALA A 504 -33.04 10.39 -14.82
C ALA A 504 -32.99 11.85 -14.37
N LEU A 505 -32.28 12.71 -15.12
CA LEU A 505 -32.19 14.14 -14.85
C LEU A 505 -33.55 14.83 -14.92
N ALA A 506 -34.36 14.51 -15.93
CA ALA A 506 -35.72 15.04 -16.07
C ALA A 506 -36.60 14.63 -14.88
N LYS A 507 -36.50 13.37 -14.43
CA LYS A 507 -37.23 12.87 -13.26
C LYS A 507 -36.80 13.60 -11.98
N VAL A 508 -35.51 13.70 -11.70
CA VAL A 508 -35.05 14.37 -10.46
C VAL A 508 -35.27 15.87 -10.50
N SER A 509 -35.38 16.49 -11.67
CA SER A 509 -35.66 17.93 -11.81
C SER A 509 -37.16 18.25 -11.76
N ASP A 510 -38.03 17.24 -11.79
CA ASP A 510 -39.48 17.44 -11.74
C ASP A 510 -39.93 17.97 -10.36
N SER A 511 -40.72 19.05 -10.38
CA SER A 511 -41.19 19.71 -9.16
C SER A 511 -42.08 18.81 -8.30
N LYS A 512 -42.89 17.92 -8.90
CA LYS A 512 -43.74 17.00 -8.12
C LYS A 512 -42.87 15.97 -7.41
N PHE A 513 -41.84 15.45 -8.08
CA PHE A 513 -40.87 14.54 -7.46
C PHE A 513 -40.13 15.20 -6.29
N GLN A 514 -39.67 16.44 -6.44
CA GLN A 514 -39.00 17.18 -5.36
C GLN A 514 -39.92 17.44 -4.16
N LEU A 515 -41.17 17.85 -4.40
CA LEU A 515 -42.16 18.05 -3.34
C LEU A 515 -42.48 16.73 -2.63
N TRP A 516 -42.62 15.65 -3.40
CA TRP A 516 -42.84 14.31 -2.85
C TRP A 516 -41.67 13.88 -1.95
N LEU A 517 -40.41 14.08 -2.38
CA LEU A 517 -39.23 13.80 -1.55
C LEU A 517 -39.23 14.62 -0.26
N ALA A 518 -39.52 15.92 -0.35
CA ALA A 518 -39.53 16.81 0.80
C ALA A 518 -40.59 16.39 1.85
N GLU A 519 -41.73 15.88 1.41
CA GLU A 519 -42.81 15.42 2.30
C GLU A 519 -42.53 14.02 2.87
N ASN A 520 -42.13 13.07 2.02
CA ASN A 520 -42.03 11.65 2.39
C ASN A 520 -40.72 11.28 3.08
N GLU A 521 -39.66 12.09 2.93
CA GLU A 521 -38.36 11.84 3.55
C GLU A 521 -37.96 12.90 4.59
N ARG A 522 -38.93 13.69 5.07
CA ARG A 522 -38.70 14.74 6.08
C ARG A 522 -38.12 14.23 7.40
N ASP A 523 -38.28 12.94 7.67
CA ASP A 523 -37.87 12.27 8.91
C ASP A 523 -36.45 11.68 8.86
N ILE A 524 -35.71 11.90 7.76
CA ILE A 524 -34.28 11.58 7.69
C ILE A 524 -33.50 12.63 8.48
N PRO A 525 -32.83 12.26 9.60
CA PRO A 525 -31.99 13.19 10.33
C PRO A 525 -30.75 13.56 9.50
N ASN A 526 -30.29 14.82 9.64
CA ASN A 526 -29.11 15.34 8.94
C ASN A 526 -29.10 15.00 7.43
N ARG A 527 -30.16 15.37 6.70
CA ARG A 527 -30.29 15.11 5.25
C ARG A 527 -29.06 15.53 4.42
N ASP A 528 -28.37 16.58 4.85
CA ASP A 528 -27.14 17.10 4.23
C ASP A 528 -25.84 16.38 4.64
N ALA A 529 -25.91 15.34 5.47
CA ALA A 529 -24.74 14.50 5.76
C ALA A 529 -24.26 13.85 4.45
N GLU A 530 -23.01 14.11 4.10
CA GLU A 530 -22.35 13.63 2.88
C GLU A 530 -21.55 12.36 3.19
N ILE A 531 -21.75 11.34 2.36
CA ILE A 531 -21.03 10.06 2.41
C ILE A 531 -20.17 9.97 1.16
N THR A 532 -18.87 9.79 1.40
CA THR A 532 -17.86 9.71 0.36
C THR A 532 -17.04 8.43 0.53
N PRO A 533 -17.38 7.35 -0.19
CA PRO A 533 -16.56 6.15 -0.24
C PRO A 533 -15.24 6.49 -0.93
N LEU A 534 -14.16 6.65 -0.15
CA LEU A 534 -12.84 6.97 -0.67
C LEU A 534 -12.17 5.76 -1.34
N GLY A 535 -12.57 4.56 -0.95
CA GLY A 535 -12.19 3.32 -1.61
C GLY A 535 -13.20 2.21 -1.35
N THR A 536 -13.45 1.40 -2.37
CA THR A 536 -14.62 0.50 -2.43
C THR A 536 -14.26 -0.95 -2.79
N GLY A 537 -12.98 -1.27 -2.89
CA GLY A 537 -12.48 -2.58 -3.31
C GLY A 537 -11.94 -3.42 -2.17
N SER A 538 -12.00 -4.74 -2.34
CA SER A 538 -11.53 -5.72 -1.37
C SER A 538 -10.09 -6.21 -1.59
N ALA A 539 -9.38 -6.44 -0.48
CA ALA A 539 -8.08 -7.10 -0.31
C ALA A 539 -6.85 -6.37 -0.88
N LEU A 540 -6.86 -6.05 -2.17
CA LEU A 540 -5.76 -5.38 -2.87
C LEU A 540 -6.31 -4.15 -3.61
N PRO A 541 -5.52 -3.13 -3.96
CA PRO A 541 -6.01 -2.05 -4.81
C PRO A 541 -5.95 -2.44 -6.31
N SER A 542 -7.04 -2.20 -7.05
CA SER A 542 -7.12 -2.41 -8.50
C SER A 542 -6.93 -1.11 -9.27
N LYS A 543 -6.92 -1.21 -10.60
CA LYS A 543 -6.96 -0.05 -11.49
C LYS A 543 -8.22 0.83 -11.29
N TYR A 544 -9.35 0.25 -10.85
CA TYR A 544 -10.63 0.97 -10.76
C TYR A 544 -11.06 1.29 -9.33
N ARG A 545 -10.69 0.46 -8.35
CA ARG A 545 -11.11 0.59 -6.95
C ARG A 545 -9.91 0.53 -6.02
N ASN A 546 -9.81 1.49 -5.11
CA ASN A 546 -8.91 1.47 -3.98
C ASN A 546 -9.46 0.58 -2.87
N VAL A 547 -8.64 0.33 -1.85
CA VAL A 547 -9.03 -0.41 -0.65
C VAL A 547 -9.95 0.41 0.28
N SER A 548 -10.68 -0.27 1.17
CA SER A 548 -11.77 0.29 1.97
C SER A 548 -11.43 1.54 2.77
N ALA A 549 -12.19 2.61 2.53
CA ALA A 549 -12.31 3.77 3.42
C ALA A 549 -13.58 4.54 3.05
N THR A 550 -14.36 4.99 4.04
CA THR A 550 -15.54 5.84 3.82
C THR A 550 -15.49 7.06 4.72
N LEU A 551 -15.48 8.25 4.13
CA LEU A 551 -15.59 9.52 4.82
C LEU A 551 -17.06 9.92 4.96
N ILE A 552 -17.44 10.36 6.15
CA ILE A 552 -18.77 10.91 6.44
C ILE A 552 -18.59 12.31 6.99
N ARG A 553 -19.22 13.30 6.36
CA ARG A 553 -19.22 14.69 6.79
C ARG A 553 -20.62 15.07 7.22
N ILE A 554 -20.77 15.46 8.49
CA ILE A 554 -22.07 15.79 9.07
C ILE A 554 -22.05 17.26 9.48
N PRO A 555 -22.81 18.14 8.78
CA PRO A 555 -22.91 19.54 9.15
C PRO A 555 -23.29 19.72 10.63
N GLY A 556 -22.52 20.56 11.33
CA GLY A 556 -22.68 20.83 12.77
C GLY A 556 -22.02 19.82 13.72
N TYR A 557 -21.51 18.69 13.23
CA TYR A 557 -20.85 17.65 14.05
C TYR A 557 -19.37 17.47 13.67
N GLY A 558 -19.05 17.39 12.38
CA GLY A 558 -17.69 17.25 11.87
C GLY A 558 -17.52 16.06 10.92
N SER A 559 -16.28 15.56 10.82
CA SER A 559 -15.91 14.50 9.89
C SER A 559 -15.60 13.17 10.62
N TYR A 560 -15.93 12.05 9.99
CA TYR A 560 -15.79 10.70 10.53
C TYR A 560 -15.24 9.77 9.43
N LEU A 561 -14.31 8.88 9.76
CA LEU A 561 -13.81 7.85 8.86
C LEU A 561 -14.24 6.46 9.35
N LEU A 562 -14.78 5.67 8.42
CA LEU A 562 -15.06 4.25 8.60
C LEU A 562 -14.05 3.46 7.77
N ASP A 563 -13.15 2.77 8.46
CA ASP A 563 -11.90 2.23 7.95
C ASP A 563 -11.01 3.27 7.26
N CYS A 564 -9.76 2.92 7.06
CA CYS A 564 -8.72 3.82 6.58
C CYS A 564 -7.62 3.02 5.85
N GLY A 565 -7.99 2.33 4.78
CA GLY A 565 -7.07 1.56 3.95
C GLY A 565 -5.96 2.40 3.30
N GLU A 566 -4.98 1.72 2.70
CA GLU A 566 -3.85 2.36 2.01
C GLU A 566 -4.33 3.45 1.03
N ASN A 567 -3.66 4.61 1.06
CA ASN A 567 -3.88 5.77 0.21
C ASN A 567 -5.18 6.54 0.45
N THR A 568 -5.82 6.37 1.61
CA THR A 568 -7.03 7.14 2.00
C THR A 568 -6.80 8.64 1.90
N LEU A 569 -5.66 9.16 2.40
CA LEU A 569 -5.33 10.58 2.33
C LEU A 569 -5.18 11.08 0.88
N GLY A 570 -4.60 10.27 0.00
CA GLY A 570 -4.50 10.59 -1.42
C GLY A 570 -5.87 10.65 -2.10
N GLN A 571 -6.76 9.71 -1.77
CA GLN A 571 -8.14 9.73 -2.27
C GLN A 571 -8.92 10.96 -1.76
N MET A 572 -8.70 11.43 -0.53
CA MET A 572 -9.30 12.69 -0.03
C MET A 572 -8.82 13.89 -0.85
N ARG A 573 -7.50 14.02 -1.08
CA ARG A 573 -6.92 15.12 -1.85
C ARG A 573 -7.40 15.14 -3.31
N ARG A 574 -7.64 13.98 -3.90
CA ARG A 574 -8.23 13.87 -5.24
C ARG A 574 -9.71 14.23 -5.27
N ALA A 575 -10.47 13.91 -4.21
CA ALA A 575 -11.90 14.23 -4.15
C ALA A 575 -12.18 15.70 -3.80
N TYR A 576 -11.35 16.32 -2.96
CA TYR A 576 -11.61 17.64 -2.36
C TYR A 576 -10.52 18.68 -2.63
N GLY A 577 -9.37 18.30 -3.18
CA GLY A 577 -8.19 19.17 -3.25
C GLY A 577 -7.53 19.36 -1.88
N TYR A 578 -6.37 20.02 -1.86
CA TYR A 578 -5.56 20.16 -0.64
C TYR A 578 -6.20 21.04 0.43
N GLU A 579 -6.84 22.15 0.04
CA GLU A 579 -7.42 23.12 0.97
C GLU A 579 -8.64 22.55 1.71
N GLU A 580 -9.62 22.02 0.98
CA GLU A 580 -10.80 21.41 1.61
C GLU A 580 -10.42 20.12 2.36
N THR A 581 -9.45 19.33 1.88
CA THR A 581 -8.91 18.20 2.67
C THR A 581 -8.34 18.66 4.00
N ALA A 582 -7.60 19.77 4.04
CA ALA A 582 -7.06 20.32 5.28
C ALA A 582 -8.18 20.73 6.26
N GLN A 583 -9.25 21.35 5.76
CA GLN A 583 -10.44 21.65 6.56
C GLN A 583 -11.10 20.38 7.10
N ILE A 584 -11.34 19.37 6.25
CA ILE A 584 -11.93 18.09 6.63
C ILE A 584 -11.11 17.42 7.75
N LEU A 585 -9.78 17.42 7.61
CA LEU A 585 -8.88 16.90 8.64
C LEU A 585 -8.97 17.71 9.93
N SER A 586 -9.02 19.04 9.88
CA SER A 586 -9.17 19.86 11.09
C SER A 586 -10.46 19.55 11.87
N GLU A 587 -11.51 19.12 11.16
CA GLU A 587 -12.83 18.76 11.66
C GLU A 587 -13.01 17.25 11.93
N LEU A 588 -12.00 16.42 11.67
CA LEU A 588 -12.07 14.97 11.87
C LEU A 588 -12.17 14.64 13.37
N ARG A 589 -13.27 13.99 13.76
CA ARG A 589 -13.62 13.67 15.15
C ARG A 589 -13.41 12.21 15.50
N CYS A 590 -13.59 11.29 14.54
CA CYS A 590 -13.52 9.86 14.79
C CYS A 590 -12.95 9.08 13.60
N ILE A 591 -12.12 8.08 13.88
CA ILE A 591 -11.76 6.99 12.96
C ILE A 591 -12.27 5.68 13.60
N PHE A 592 -13.13 4.95 12.90
CA PHE A 592 -13.57 3.61 13.28
C PHE A 592 -12.82 2.58 12.43
N ILE A 593 -12.09 1.66 13.07
CA ILE A 593 -11.43 0.53 12.42
C ILE A 593 -12.16 -0.76 12.77
N SER A 594 -12.72 -1.42 11.76
CA SER A 594 -13.55 -2.62 11.87
C SER A 594 -12.75 -3.84 12.35
N HIS A 595 -11.59 -4.08 11.75
CA HIS A 595 -10.72 -5.23 12.04
C HIS A 595 -9.29 -5.02 11.50
N MET A 596 -8.43 -6.05 11.62
CA MET A 596 -6.99 -5.93 11.37
C MET A 596 -6.53 -6.32 9.96
N HIS A 597 -7.39 -6.65 8.99
CA HIS A 597 -6.87 -6.87 7.63
C HIS A 597 -6.35 -5.56 7.02
N ALA A 598 -5.24 -5.67 6.28
CA ALA A 598 -4.42 -4.55 5.86
C ALA A 598 -5.18 -3.54 4.97
N ASP A 599 -6.13 -4.00 4.17
CA ASP A 599 -6.97 -3.20 3.30
C ASP A 599 -7.92 -2.24 4.04
N HIS A 600 -8.03 -2.34 5.37
CA HIS A 600 -8.91 -1.49 6.18
C HIS A 600 -8.18 -0.46 7.05
N HIS A 601 -6.84 -0.48 7.16
CA HIS A 601 -6.16 0.40 8.12
C HIS A 601 -4.78 0.93 7.73
N LEU A 602 -4.17 0.48 6.63
CA LEU A 602 -2.82 0.92 6.25
C LEU A 602 -2.69 2.43 5.94
N GLY A 603 -3.78 3.16 5.70
CA GLY A 603 -3.74 4.63 5.55
C GLY A 603 -3.78 5.40 6.87
N THR A 604 -3.99 4.72 8.01
CA THR A 604 -4.27 5.36 9.31
C THR A 604 -3.14 6.27 9.76
N MET A 605 -1.88 5.83 9.61
CA MET A 605 -0.71 6.61 10.02
C MET A 605 -0.54 7.90 9.21
N SER A 606 -0.82 7.86 7.89
CA SER A 606 -0.84 9.05 7.04
C SER A 606 -1.94 10.03 7.44
N VAL A 607 -3.15 9.53 7.74
CA VAL A 607 -4.27 10.37 8.17
C VAL A 607 -4.01 10.99 9.55
N ILE A 608 -3.45 10.24 10.51
CA ILE A 608 -3.09 10.78 11.83
C ILE A 608 -2.04 11.89 11.69
N ALA A 609 -0.99 11.68 10.90
CA ALA A 609 0.05 12.68 10.69
C ALA A 609 -0.52 13.97 10.04
N ALA A 610 -1.37 13.81 9.03
CA ALA A 610 -2.04 14.94 8.39
C ALA A 610 -3.02 15.65 9.35
N TRP A 611 -3.82 14.90 10.12
CA TRP A 611 -4.72 15.44 11.13
C TRP A 611 -3.97 16.24 12.20
N GLN A 612 -2.83 15.76 12.71
CA GLN A 612 -2.04 16.49 13.72
C GLN A 612 -1.51 17.81 13.16
N LYS A 613 -1.07 17.81 11.91
CA LYS A 613 -0.60 19.01 11.22
C LYS A 613 -1.72 20.04 11.08
N GLU A 614 -2.88 19.64 10.58
CA GLU A 614 -3.96 20.59 10.25
C GLU A 614 -4.79 20.99 11.49
N SER A 615 -4.96 20.11 12.48
CA SER A 615 -5.65 20.44 13.74
C SER A 615 -4.82 21.30 14.69
N GLN A 616 -3.49 21.27 14.57
CA GLN A 616 -2.55 22.01 15.44
C GLN A 616 -2.83 21.82 16.95
N GLY A 617 -3.30 20.63 17.34
CA GLY A 617 -3.62 20.31 18.72
C GLY A 617 -4.91 20.96 19.28
N LYS A 618 -5.75 21.57 18.42
CA LYS A 618 -7.02 22.20 18.81
C LYS A 618 -8.21 21.25 18.81
N SER A 619 -8.09 20.12 18.12
CA SER A 619 -9.12 19.08 18.02
C SER A 619 -8.69 17.82 18.77
N VAL A 620 -9.66 17.04 19.24
CA VAL A 620 -9.44 15.70 19.81
C VAL A 620 -9.94 14.66 18.82
N LEU A 621 -9.13 13.65 18.54
CA LEU A 621 -9.46 12.54 17.66
C LEU A 621 -9.81 11.29 18.48
N SER A 622 -11.00 10.77 18.25
CA SER A 622 -11.41 9.47 18.76
C SER A 622 -11.00 8.37 17.79
N ILE A 623 -10.34 7.33 18.25
CA ILE A 623 -10.00 6.16 17.43
C ILE A 623 -10.67 4.94 18.03
N CYS A 624 -11.74 4.48 17.39
CA CYS A 624 -12.43 3.26 17.77
C CYS A 624 -11.80 2.07 17.05
N CYS A 625 -11.00 1.27 17.74
CA CYS A 625 -10.25 0.18 17.11
C CYS A 625 -10.08 -1.01 18.04
N THR A 626 -9.50 -2.10 17.52
CA THR A 626 -9.09 -3.23 18.35
C THR A 626 -7.79 -2.89 19.08
N ASP A 627 -7.50 -3.57 20.19
CA ASP A 627 -6.21 -3.40 20.88
C ASP A 627 -5.00 -3.70 19.97
N TYR A 628 -5.14 -4.60 18.99
CA TYR A 628 -4.08 -4.85 18.00
C TYR A 628 -3.74 -3.61 17.16
N MET A 629 -4.75 -2.82 16.79
CA MET A 629 -4.55 -1.58 16.04
C MET A 629 -3.94 -0.50 16.93
N ARG A 630 -4.42 -0.39 18.17
CA ARG A 630 -3.85 0.53 19.16
C ARG A 630 -2.35 0.25 19.36
N ARG A 631 -1.98 -1.01 19.61
CA ARG A 631 -0.56 -1.43 19.72
C ARG A 631 0.24 -1.12 18.48
N PHE A 632 -0.32 -1.36 17.29
CA PHE A 632 0.37 -1.03 16.04
C PHE A 632 0.68 0.47 15.97
N ILE A 633 -0.29 1.35 16.27
CA ILE A 633 -0.08 2.81 16.28
C ILE A 633 0.95 3.20 17.35
N GLU A 634 0.85 2.66 18.56
CA GLU A 634 1.77 2.94 19.68
C GLU A 634 3.20 2.46 19.37
N GLU A 635 3.37 1.27 18.79
CA GLU A 635 4.69 0.74 18.42
C GLU A 635 5.29 1.47 17.21
N TYR A 636 4.48 1.77 16.19
CA TYR A 636 4.95 2.53 15.03
C TYR A 636 5.28 3.98 15.39
N SER A 637 4.69 4.53 16.47
CA SER A 637 5.01 5.87 16.95
C SER A 637 6.48 6.07 17.33
N GLN A 638 7.21 4.98 17.57
CA GLN A 638 8.66 4.98 17.81
C GLN A 638 9.47 5.24 16.52
N VAL A 639 8.93 4.85 15.36
CA VAL A 639 9.53 5.10 14.04
C VAL A 639 9.12 6.48 13.53
N GLN A 640 7.82 6.78 13.58
CA GLN A 640 7.26 8.06 13.16
C GLN A 640 6.44 8.66 14.31
N PRO A 641 6.86 9.80 14.88
CA PRO A 641 6.23 10.35 16.08
C PRO A 641 4.74 10.64 15.90
N VAL A 642 3.96 10.28 16.94
CA VAL A 642 2.54 10.60 17.08
C VAL A 642 2.32 11.28 18.41
N ASN A 643 1.73 12.48 18.40
CA ASN A 643 1.27 13.14 19.62
C ASN A 643 -0.06 12.55 20.12
N PHE A 644 0.00 11.72 21.16
CA PHE A 644 -1.17 11.09 21.77
C PHE A 644 -1.99 12.00 22.69
N ALA A 645 -1.54 13.21 23.01
CA ALA A 645 -2.22 14.10 23.98
C ALA A 645 -3.69 14.39 23.60
N ASN A 646 -3.98 14.41 22.31
CA ASN A 646 -5.32 14.68 21.77
C ASN A 646 -5.94 13.46 21.05
N ILE A 647 -5.44 12.25 21.30
CA ILE A 647 -5.99 11.01 20.75
C ILE A 647 -6.63 10.22 21.88
N ARG A 648 -7.89 9.80 21.69
CA ARG A 648 -8.62 8.94 22.62
C ARG A 648 -8.95 7.62 21.96
N PHE A 649 -8.49 6.52 22.52
CA PHE A 649 -8.82 5.18 22.03
C PHE A 649 -10.10 4.66 22.68
N TYR A 650 -10.96 4.04 21.88
CA TYR A 650 -12.17 3.34 22.32
C TYR A 650 -12.22 1.94 21.72
N GLY A 651 -12.72 0.98 22.50
CA GLY A 651 -12.66 -0.46 22.18
C GLY A 651 -12.14 -1.25 23.38
N ASP A 652 -12.42 -2.56 23.43
CA ASP A 652 -12.08 -3.41 24.58
C ASP A 652 -10.76 -4.19 24.42
N ASP A 653 -10.16 -4.51 25.55
CA ASP A 653 -8.87 -5.18 25.78
C ASP A 653 -9.00 -6.70 25.54
N HIS A 654 -9.00 -7.12 24.27
CA HIS A 654 -8.83 -8.52 23.79
C HIS A 654 -10.04 -9.43 23.65
N SER A 655 -11.25 -8.91 23.81
CA SER A 655 -12.44 -9.72 23.79
C SER A 655 -13.10 -9.68 22.40
N ASP A 656 -13.36 -10.86 21.82
CA ASP A 656 -14.28 -10.97 20.67
C ASP A 656 -15.74 -10.84 21.16
N ILE A 657 -16.06 -9.75 21.87
CA ILE A 657 -17.39 -9.48 22.45
C ILE A 657 -17.89 -8.13 21.97
N ASN A 658 -19.17 -7.87 22.19
CA ASN A 658 -19.76 -6.58 21.87
C ASN A 658 -19.26 -5.51 22.85
N TYR A 659 -18.99 -4.31 22.34
CA TYR A 659 -18.58 -3.15 23.13
C TYR A 659 -19.60 -2.03 22.94
N THR A 660 -19.90 -1.30 24.00
CA THR A 660 -20.77 -0.13 23.96
C THR A 660 -20.15 1.00 24.76
N LYS A 661 -20.06 2.18 24.16
CA LYS A 661 -19.68 3.42 24.81
C LYS A 661 -20.80 4.43 24.62
N GLU A 662 -21.33 4.89 25.75
CA GLU A 662 -22.17 6.09 25.80
C GLU A 662 -21.29 7.30 26.10
N PHE A 663 -21.59 8.41 25.45
CA PHE A 663 -20.85 9.65 25.56
C PHE A 663 -21.71 10.70 26.23
N GLU A 664 -21.07 11.52 27.06
CA GLU A 664 -21.70 12.67 27.66
C GLU A 664 -21.95 13.77 26.61
N GLN A 665 -22.91 14.65 26.89
CA GLN A 665 -23.21 15.76 26.02
C GLN A 665 -21.97 16.67 25.86
N GLY A 666 -21.61 16.98 24.62
CA GLY A 666 -20.42 17.79 24.32
C GLY A 666 -19.12 17.01 24.25
N ASP A 667 -19.14 15.68 24.26
CA ASP A 667 -17.94 14.88 23.99
C ASP A 667 -17.31 15.27 22.63
N PRO A 668 -15.96 15.37 22.53
CA PRO A 668 -15.32 15.81 21.30
C PRO A 668 -15.57 14.95 20.07
N SER A 669 -16.00 13.69 20.23
CA SER A 669 -16.41 12.83 19.11
C SER A 669 -17.70 13.30 18.45
N GLY A 670 -18.54 14.08 19.13
CA GLY A 670 -19.89 14.46 18.70
C GLY A 670 -20.91 13.33 18.72
N LEU A 671 -20.52 12.13 19.16
CA LEU A 671 -21.40 10.97 19.28
C LEU A 671 -22.15 11.00 20.61
N THR A 672 -23.34 10.39 20.66
CA THR A 672 -24.01 10.04 21.91
C THR A 672 -23.78 8.57 22.28
N LYS A 673 -23.61 7.72 21.27
CA LYS A 673 -23.36 6.29 21.46
C LYS A 673 -22.52 5.69 20.34
N LEU A 674 -21.61 4.80 20.71
CA LEU A 674 -20.80 3.98 19.83
C LEU A 674 -20.90 2.52 20.26
N GLU A 675 -21.30 1.64 19.35
CA GLU A 675 -21.36 0.20 19.59
C GLU A 675 -20.48 -0.54 18.60
N ARG A 676 -19.76 -1.56 19.07
CA ARG A 676 -19.06 -2.57 18.26
C ARG A 676 -19.79 -3.89 18.44
N VAL A 677 -20.27 -4.48 17.35
CA VAL A 677 -20.95 -5.77 17.36
C VAL A 677 -20.03 -6.80 16.73
N ARG A 678 -19.71 -7.87 17.45
CA ARG A 678 -18.88 -8.96 16.95
C ARG A 678 -19.54 -9.57 15.71
N VAL A 679 -18.75 -9.76 14.64
CA VAL A 679 -19.18 -10.41 13.40
C VAL A 679 -18.29 -11.60 13.06
N ASP A 680 -18.80 -12.54 12.26
CA ASP A 680 -18.01 -13.69 11.81
C ASP A 680 -17.18 -13.33 10.57
N HIS A 681 -15.90 -13.11 10.81
CA HIS A 681 -14.88 -12.87 9.78
C HIS A 681 -13.50 -13.35 10.29
N CYS A 682 -12.65 -12.43 10.74
CA CYS A 682 -11.40 -12.73 11.44
C CYS A 682 -11.52 -12.49 12.95
N LYS A 683 -10.44 -12.76 13.70
CA LYS A 683 -10.41 -12.51 15.14
C LYS A 683 -10.57 -11.00 15.39
N SER A 684 -11.42 -10.65 16.34
CA SER A 684 -11.72 -9.26 16.74
C SER A 684 -12.31 -8.40 15.62
N ALA A 685 -13.01 -9.01 14.65
CA ALA A 685 -13.78 -8.29 13.64
C ALA A 685 -15.13 -7.79 14.20
N HIS A 686 -15.43 -6.51 13.96
CA HIS A 686 -16.62 -5.86 14.47
C HIS A 686 -17.30 -4.97 13.43
N ALA A 687 -18.63 -5.07 13.40
CA ALA A 687 -19.48 -4.04 12.83
C ALA A 687 -19.62 -2.86 13.82
N GLY A 688 -19.71 -1.63 13.30
CA GLY A 688 -19.87 -0.40 14.07
C GLY A 688 -21.29 0.16 14.00
N ILE A 689 -21.77 0.73 15.09
CA ILE A 689 -23.01 1.53 15.14
C ILE A 689 -22.68 2.87 15.79
N LEU A 690 -22.81 3.95 15.04
CA LEU A 690 -22.56 5.32 15.49
C LEU A 690 -23.89 6.06 15.59
N THR A 691 -24.16 6.68 16.73
CA THR A 691 -25.38 7.44 16.99
C THR A 691 -25.05 8.86 17.42
N TRP A 692 -25.77 9.83 16.86
CA TRP A 692 -25.64 11.26 17.17
C TRP A 692 -26.88 11.79 17.91
N SER A 693 -26.75 12.94 18.56
CA SER A 693 -27.85 13.60 19.29
C SER A 693 -29.02 14.04 18.40
N SER A 694 -28.81 14.14 17.07
CA SER A 694 -29.86 14.43 16.10
C SER A 694 -30.80 13.25 15.82
N GLY A 695 -30.49 12.06 16.34
CA GLY A 695 -31.18 10.82 16.01
C GLY A 695 -30.61 10.10 14.78
N LEU A 696 -29.58 10.67 14.11
CA LEU A 696 -28.84 9.98 13.06
C LEU A 696 -28.19 8.71 13.63
N LYS A 697 -28.41 7.58 12.94
CA LYS A 697 -27.80 6.28 13.27
C LYS A 697 -27.18 5.68 12.00
N ILE A 698 -25.87 5.50 12.01
CA ILE A 698 -25.12 4.89 10.91
C ILE A 698 -24.57 3.54 11.37
N ALA A 699 -24.88 2.49 10.62
CA ALA A 699 -24.40 1.14 10.83
C ALA A 699 -23.37 0.79 9.75
N TYR A 700 -22.22 0.24 10.15
CA TYR A 700 -21.13 -0.14 9.26
C TYR A 700 -20.72 -1.58 9.52
N SER A 701 -20.77 -2.44 8.49
CA SER A 701 -20.55 -3.87 8.68
C SER A 701 -19.09 -4.25 8.99
N GLY A 702 -18.12 -3.49 8.46
CA GLY A 702 -16.79 -4.04 8.21
C GLY A 702 -16.88 -5.25 7.29
N ASP A 703 -15.94 -6.19 7.41
CA ASP A 703 -16.02 -7.49 6.74
C ASP A 703 -16.75 -8.51 7.60
N CYS A 704 -17.70 -9.22 7.01
CA CYS A 704 -18.52 -10.18 7.73
C CYS A 704 -19.31 -11.14 6.83
N ARG A 705 -19.56 -12.34 7.37
CA ARG A 705 -20.77 -13.10 7.06
C ARG A 705 -22.02 -12.35 7.56
N PRO A 706 -23.19 -12.51 6.90
CA PRO A 706 -24.44 -11.86 7.30
C PRO A 706 -24.76 -12.14 8.77
N SER A 707 -25.03 -11.08 9.53
CA SER A 707 -25.16 -11.14 10.99
C SER A 707 -26.52 -10.64 11.47
N ASN A 708 -27.33 -11.55 12.02
CA ASN A 708 -28.60 -11.19 12.66
C ASN A 708 -28.37 -10.31 13.90
N ALA A 709 -27.33 -10.58 14.68
CA ALA A 709 -27.03 -9.78 15.88
C ALA A 709 -26.74 -8.32 15.54
N PHE A 710 -26.04 -8.09 14.42
CA PHE A 710 -25.80 -6.75 13.90
C PHE A 710 -27.10 -6.09 13.42
N ALA A 711 -27.93 -6.80 12.65
CA ALA A 711 -29.23 -6.31 12.20
C ALA A 711 -30.14 -5.87 13.37
N GLU A 712 -30.25 -6.71 14.41
CA GLU A 712 -31.08 -6.42 15.58
C GLU A 712 -30.55 -5.25 16.40
N LYS A 713 -29.22 -5.15 16.61
CA LYS A 713 -28.64 -4.03 17.36
C LYS A 713 -28.73 -2.70 16.62
N ALA A 714 -28.59 -2.72 15.30
CA ALA A 714 -28.67 -1.53 14.46
C ALA A 714 -30.09 -1.23 13.95
N LYS A 715 -31.13 -1.87 14.50
CA LYS A 715 -32.51 -1.71 14.02
C LYS A 715 -32.92 -0.24 13.86
N GLY A 716 -33.54 0.07 12.73
CA GLY A 716 -33.94 1.42 12.33
C GLY A 716 -32.76 2.33 11.99
N ALA A 717 -31.63 1.79 11.54
CA ALA A 717 -30.51 2.60 11.06
C ALA A 717 -30.95 3.54 9.93
N THR A 718 -30.53 4.80 10.01
CA THR A 718 -30.74 5.77 8.94
C THR A 718 -29.96 5.35 7.70
N LEU A 719 -28.71 4.92 7.90
CA LEU A 719 -27.84 4.42 6.86
C LEU A 719 -27.16 3.13 7.32
N LEU A 720 -27.21 2.12 6.46
CA LEU A 720 -26.38 0.93 6.52
C LEU A 720 -25.33 1.00 5.41
N ILE A 721 -24.06 0.98 5.78
CA ILE A 721 -22.95 0.74 4.85
C ILE A 721 -22.53 -0.72 5.05
N HIS A 722 -22.78 -1.58 4.05
CA HIS A 722 -22.54 -3.02 4.16
C HIS A 722 -21.58 -3.51 3.09
N GLU A 723 -20.69 -4.43 3.46
CA GLU A 723 -19.85 -5.15 2.51
C GLU A 723 -20.69 -6.05 1.61
N ALA A 724 -20.34 -6.09 0.33
CA ALA A 724 -20.94 -6.98 -0.66
C ALA A 724 -19.81 -7.52 -1.55
N THR A 725 -18.85 -8.21 -0.94
CA THR A 725 -17.63 -8.61 -1.64
C THR A 725 -17.90 -9.56 -2.81
N PHE A 726 -18.90 -10.42 -2.70
CA PHE A 726 -19.19 -11.44 -3.71
C PHE A 726 -20.54 -11.23 -4.39
N GLU A 727 -20.60 -11.60 -5.66
CA GLU A 727 -21.85 -11.84 -6.37
C GLU A 727 -22.56 -13.08 -5.82
N ASP A 728 -23.88 -13.17 -6.02
CA ASP A 728 -24.67 -14.28 -5.50
C ASP A 728 -24.29 -15.64 -6.11
N ASP A 729 -23.75 -15.67 -7.34
CA ASP A 729 -23.22 -16.89 -7.98
C ASP A 729 -21.90 -17.37 -7.33
N LYS A 730 -21.31 -16.59 -6.43
CA LYS A 730 -20.11 -16.89 -5.64
C LYS A 730 -20.39 -17.10 -4.16
N ALA A 731 -21.62 -17.47 -3.78
CA ALA A 731 -21.98 -17.75 -2.39
C ALA A 731 -21.04 -18.72 -1.66
N GLY A 732 -20.51 -19.74 -2.36
CA GLY A 732 -19.51 -20.66 -1.80
C GLY A 732 -18.18 -19.97 -1.45
N ASP A 733 -17.68 -19.08 -2.32
CA ASP A 733 -16.47 -18.29 -2.07
C ASP A 733 -16.71 -17.30 -0.91
N ALA A 734 -17.89 -16.68 -0.87
CA ALA A 734 -18.30 -15.76 0.19
C ALA A 734 -18.28 -16.45 1.56
N GLN A 735 -18.84 -17.65 1.66
CA GLN A 735 -18.79 -18.45 2.88
C GLN A 735 -17.37 -18.86 3.26
N ALA A 736 -16.58 -19.35 2.30
CA ALA A 736 -15.23 -19.82 2.54
C ALA A 736 -14.28 -18.70 3.00
N LYS A 737 -14.43 -17.51 2.42
CA LYS A 737 -13.62 -16.32 2.73
C LYS A 737 -14.26 -15.43 3.80
N LYS A 738 -15.43 -15.81 4.30
CA LYS A 738 -16.21 -15.13 5.34
C LYS A 738 -16.58 -13.68 5.02
N HIS A 739 -17.12 -13.50 3.84
CA HIS A 739 -17.71 -12.25 3.35
C HIS A 739 -19.19 -12.48 3.00
N SER A 740 -19.92 -11.42 2.69
CA SER A 740 -21.31 -11.49 2.26
C SER A 740 -21.44 -11.46 0.74
N THR A 741 -22.47 -12.12 0.23
CA THR A 741 -22.98 -11.79 -1.11
C THR A 741 -23.87 -10.55 -1.05
N MET A 742 -24.21 -9.99 -2.22
CA MET A 742 -25.16 -8.86 -2.27
C MET A 742 -26.51 -9.22 -1.64
N SER A 743 -27.14 -10.34 -2.02
CA SER A 743 -28.44 -10.73 -1.47
C SER A 743 -28.39 -10.95 0.05
N GLU A 744 -27.28 -11.45 0.56
CA GLU A 744 -27.07 -11.60 2.01
C GLU A 744 -26.96 -10.26 2.73
N ALA A 745 -26.24 -9.29 2.16
CA ALA A 745 -26.15 -7.93 2.67
C ALA A 745 -27.53 -7.24 2.66
N LEU A 746 -28.31 -7.41 1.60
CA LEU A 746 -29.67 -6.87 1.50
C LEU A 746 -30.63 -7.54 2.49
N GLY A 747 -30.48 -8.83 2.76
CA GLY A 747 -31.23 -9.54 3.79
C GLY A 747 -30.91 -9.02 5.21
N VAL A 748 -29.66 -8.63 5.48
CA VAL A 748 -29.29 -7.93 6.72
C VAL A 748 -29.96 -6.56 6.78
N ALA A 749 -29.95 -5.80 5.68
CA ALA A 749 -30.60 -4.50 5.59
C ALA A 749 -32.12 -4.56 5.83
N GLU A 750 -32.79 -5.59 5.30
CA GLU A 750 -34.22 -5.83 5.51
C GLU A 750 -34.56 -6.05 6.98
N LYS A 751 -33.84 -6.97 7.63
CA LYS A 751 -34.02 -7.25 9.07
C LYS A 751 -33.71 -6.04 9.93
N MET A 752 -32.69 -5.27 9.56
CA MET A 752 -32.32 -4.03 10.23
C MET A 752 -33.38 -2.93 10.03
N GLN A 753 -34.28 -3.06 9.04
CA GLN A 753 -35.18 -2.00 8.61
C GLN A 753 -34.39 -0.71 8.29
N ALA A 754 -33.25 -0.87 7.61
CA ALA A 754 -32.38 0.24 7.25
C ALA A 754 -33.05 1.11 6.19
N LYS A 755 -33.08 2.42 6.41
CA LYS A 755 -33.70 3.37 5.47
C LYS A 755 -32.87 3.56 4.21
N ARG A 756 -31.56 3.72 4.36
CA ARG A 756 -30.62 3.88 3.24
C ARG A 756 -29.56 2.77 3.32
N VAL A 757 -29.20 2.21 2.18
CA VAL A 757 -28.19 1.16 2.09
C VAL A 757 -27.16 1.58 1.05
N LEU A 758 -25.89 1.55 1.44
CA LEU A 758 -24.76 1.76 0.56
C LEU A 758 -23.87 0.52 0.59
N LEU A 759 -23.83 -0.19 -0.53
CA LEU A 759 -23.02 -1.40 -0.66
C LEU A 759 -21.60 -1.03 -1.09
N THR A 760 -20.60 -1.66 -0.49
CA THR A 760 -19.18 -1.37 -0.73
C THR A 760 -18.34 -2.64 -0.60
N HIS A 761 -17.01 -2.48 -0.64
CA HIS A 761 -16.04 -3.55 -0.44
C HIS A 761 -16.16 -4.70 -1.45
N PHE A 762 -16.30 -4.34 -2.73
CA PHE A 762 -16.51 -5.27 -3.83
C PHE A 762 -15.23 -6.03 -4.19
N SER A 763 -15.37 -7.32 -4.55
CA SER A 763 -14.25 -8.07 -5.09
C SER A 763 -13.80 -7.48 -6.43
N GLN A 764 -12.50 -7.28 -6.56
CA GLN A 764 -11.91 -6.72 -7.78
C GLN A 764 -11.77 -7.72 -8.92
N ARG A 765 -12.00 -9.01 -8.64
CA ARG A 765 -11.91 -10.08 -9.65
C ARG A 765 -13.17 -10.20 -10.50
N TYR A 766 -14.28 -9.66 -10.01
CA TYR A 766 -15.59 -9.76 -10.64
C TYR A 766 -16.09 -8.34 -10.91
N ALA A 767 -16.00 -7.90 -12.18
CA ALA A 767 -16.20 -6.50 -12.56
C ALA A 767 -17.67 -6.12 -12.81
N LYS A 768 -18.63 -6.98 -12.48
CA LYS A 768 -20.05 -6.70 -12.70
C LYS A 768 -20.58 -5.97 -11.47
N LEU A 769 -21.33 -4.89 -11.69
CA LEU A 769 -22.23 -4.41 -10.65
C LEU A 769 -23.54 -5.19 -10.77
N PRO A 770 -24.08 -5.71 -9.66
CA PRO A 770 -25.37 -6.35 -9.68
C PRO A 770 -26.48 -5.30 -9.85
N ALA A 771 -27.49 -5.64 -10.65
CA ALA A 771 -28.70 -4.86 -10.79
C ALA A 771 -29.64 -5.16 -9.61
N SER A 772 -30.03 -4.12 -8.86
CA SER A 772 -31.14 -4.20 -7.91
C SER A 772 -32.44 -4.10 -8.69
N GLU A 773 -33.23 -5.17 -8.74
CA GLU A 773 -34.63 -5.11 -9.19
C GLU A 773 -35.52 -4.48 -8.10
N ASP A 774 -35.30 -3.22 -7.73
CA ASP A 774 -36.27 -2.49 -6.90
C ASP A 774 -37.16 -1.64 -7.82
N LYS A 775 -38.29 -2.20 -8.24
CA LYS A 775 -39.33 -1.54 -9.06
C LYS A 775 -40.16 -0.52 -8.26
N GLY A 776 -39.64 -0.02 -7.14
CA GLY A 776 -40.44 0.64 -6.10
C GLY A 776 -40.94 2.05 -6.41
N ALA A 777 -40.31 2.79 -7.33
CA ALA A 777 -40.63 4.21 -7.56
C ALA A 777 -41.51 4.50 -8.79
N GLU A 778 -41.55 3.61 -9.80
CA GLU A 778 -42.39 3.81 -10.99
C GLU A 778 -43.88 3.59 -10.70
N ASP A 779 -44.22 2.57 -9.90
CA ASP A 779 -45.62 2.24 -9.58
C ASP A 779 -46.20 3.06 -8.41
N ALA A 780 -45.34 3.55 -7.50
CA ALA A 780 -45.77 4.23 -6.27
C ALA A 780 -46.41 5.60 -6.51
N ALA A 781 -45.90 6.37 -7.48
CA ALA A 781 -46.46 7.67 -7.84
C ALA A 781 -47.78 7.56 -8.63
N ALA A 782 -48.09 6.37 -9.15
CA ALA A 782 -49.28 6.11 -9.97
C ALA A 782 -50.43 5.40 -9.21
N GLU A 783 -50.16 4.64 -8.13
CA GLU A 783 -51.14 3.72 -7.53
C GLU A 783 -51.32 3.74 -6.00
N ASP A 784 -50.84 4.74 -5.24
CA ASP A 784 -51.10 4.85 -3.78
C ASP A 784 -50.67 3.59 -2.97
N LYS A 785 -49.69 2.84 -3.48
CA LYS A 785 -49.07 1.69 -2.80
C LYS A 785 -48.06 2.18 -1.75
N PRO A 786 -47.91 1.49 -0.60
CA PRO A 786 -46.89 1.82 0.37
C PRO A 786 -45.51 1.70 -0.27
N VAL A 787 -44.81 2.82 -0.38
CA VAL A 787 -43.47 2.88 -0.98
C VAL A 787 -42.50 2.16 -0.07
N ASN A 788 -41.67 1.28 -0.64
CA ASN A 788 -40.52 0.73 0.08
C ASN A 788 -39.62 1.91 0.49
N ASP A 789 -39.54 2.20 1.80
CA ASP A 789 -38.73 3.33 2.30
C ASP A 789 -37.22 3.05 2.13
N ARG A 790 -36.83 1.80 1.92
CA ARG A 790 -35.44 1.42 1.70
C ARG A 790 -34.96 1.84 0.30
N VAL A 791 -33.79 2.47 0.24
CA VAL A 791 -33.09 2.83 -1.01
C VAL A 791 -31.70 2.23 -1.00
N VAL A 792 -31.29 1.58 -2.09
CA VAL A 792 -30.02 0.86 -2.19
C VAL A 792 -29.15 1.50 -3.28
N LEU A 793 -27.90 1.82 -2.94
CA LEU A 793 -26.89 2.30 -3.88
C LEU A 793 -25.62 1.44 -3.80
N ASN A 794 -24.91 1.34 -4.92
CA ASN A 794 -23.56 0.79 -4.98
C ASN A 794 -22.53 1.91 -4.86
N ALA A 795 -21.54 1.72 -4.00
CA ALA A 795 -20.45 2.67 -3.82
C ALA A 795 -19.47 2.66 -5.01
N PHE A 796 -18.97 3.84 -5.33
CA PHE A 796 -17.83 4.04 -6.21
C PHE A 796 -16.81 4.91 -5.50
N ASP A 797 -15.54 4.69 -5.80
CA ASP A 797 -14.47 5.52 -5.29
C ASP A 797 -14.77 7.01 -5.60
N GLN A 798 -14.77 7.83 -4.56
CA GLN A 798 -14.95 9.28 -4.58
C GLN A 798 -16.33 9.76 -5.07
N MET A 799 -17.32 8.86 -5.15
CA MET A 799 -18.73 9.25 -5.17
C MET A 799 -19.02 10.09 -3.92
N ARG A 800 -19.82 11.15 -4.04
CA ARG A 800 -20.29 11.96 -2.91
C ARG A 800 -21.80 11.99 -2.92
N VAL A 801 -22.42 11.38 -1.92
CA VAL A 801 -23.89 11.33 -1.84
C VAL A 801 -24.37 11.83 -0.49
N LYS A 802 -25.33 12.74 -0.51
CA LYS A 802 -26.01 13.18 0.70
C LYS A 802 -27.12 12.20 1.08
N LEU A 803 -27.37 12.01 2.37
CA LEU A 803 -28.46 11.12 2.85
C LEU A 803 -29.82 11.43 2.22
N GLY A 804 -30.14 12.72 2.06
CA GLY A 804 -31.39 13.19 1.44
C GLY A 804 -31.46 13.05 -0.08
N ASP A 805 -30.37 12.66 -0.74
CA ASP A 805 -30.27 12.55 -2.20
C ASP A 805 -30.20 11.09 -2.69
N PHE A 806 -30.32 10.09 -1.81
CA PHE A 806 -30.23 8.68 -2.19
C PHE A 806 -31.24 8.28 -3.28
N ARG A 807 -32.50 8.73 -3.20
CA ARG A 807 -33.51 8.48 -4.25
C ARG A 807 -33.22 9.22 -5.55
N LYS A 808 -32.55 10.38 -5.47
CA LYS A 808 -32.10 11.09 -6.68
C LYS A 808 -31.00 10.29 -7.35
N ALA A 809 -30.02 9.80 -6.59
CA ALA A 809 -28.96 8.94 -7.12
C ALA A 809 -29.50 7.61 -7.69
N GLU A 810 -30.51 7.02 -7.04
CA GLU A 810 -31.18 5.79 -7.51
C GLU A 810 -31.75 5.95 -8.93
N ALA A 811 -32.28 7.13 -9.27
CA ALA A 811 -32.81 7.41 -10.60
C ALA A 811 -31.77 7.27 -11.73
N PHE A 812 -30.48 7.43 -11.42
CA PHE A 812 -29.38 7.32 -12.39
C PHE A 812 -28.81 5.89 -12.49
N LEU A 813 -29.22 4.95 -11.63
CA LEU A 813 -28.71 3.58 -11.64
C LEU A 813 -28.85 2.88 -13.00
N PRO A 814 -29.97 3.00 -13.76
CA PRO A 814 -30.07 2.37 -15.08
C PRO A 814 -28.97 2.83 -16.05
N ALA A 815 -28.66 4.13 -16.07
CA ALA A 815 -27.60 4.69 -16.90
C ALA A 815 -26.21 4.19 -16.46
N ILE A 816 -25.97 4.14 -15.14
CA ILE A 816 -24.70 3.67 -14.58
C ILE A 816 -24.48 2.17 -14.86
N LEU A 817 -25.51 1.33 -14.67
CA LEU A 817 -25.41 -0.10 -14.95
C LEU A 817 -25.13 -0.35 -16.43
N LYS A 818 -25.85 0.35 -17.31
CA LYS A 818 -25.64 0.30 -18.76
C LYS A 818 -24.21 0.68 -19.15
N LEU A 819 -23.66 1.76 -18.57
CA LEU A 819 -22.27 2.17 -18.80
C LEU A 819 -21.27 1.03 -18.48
N LEU A 820 -21.47 0.35 -17.35
CA LEU A 820 -20.55 -0.68 -16.88
C LEU A 820 -20.67 -1.98 -17.68
N GLU A 821 -21.85 -2.31 -18.18
CA GLU A 821 -22.04 -3.42 -19.12
C GLU A 821 -21.24 -3.19 -20.41
N GLU A 822 -21.20 -1.95 -20.91
CA GLU A 822 -20.47 -1.58 -22.12
C GLU A 822 -18.96 -1.60 -21.92
N ASP A 823 -18.47 -1.04 -20.81
CA ASP A 823 -17.04 -1.04 -20.47
C ASP A 823 -16.50 -2.46 -20.15
N SER A 824 -17.39 -3.43 -19.96
CA SER A 824 -17.04 -4.85 -19.73
C SER A 824 -16.90 -5.68 -21.01
N LYS A 825 -17.33 -5.16 -22.17
CA LYS A 825 -17.20 -5.77 -23.49
C LYS A 825 -15.91 -5.32 -24.18
#